data_AF-A0A1W1BKB0-F1
#
_entry.id   AF-A0A1W1BKB0-F1
#
_cell.length_a   1.000
_cell.length_b   1.000
_cell.length_c   1.000
_cell.angle_alpha   90.00
_cell.angle_beta   90.00
_cell.angle_gamma   90.00
#
_symmetry.space_group_name_H-M   'P 1'
#
loop_
_entity.id
_entity.type
_entity.pdbx_description
1 polymer ?
#
loop_
_entity_poly.entity_id
_entity_poly.type
_entity_poly.pdbx_seq_one_letter_code
_entity_poly.pdbx_strand_id
1 'polypeptide(L)'
;MRNQRASAVLGEEGIEAFTQKILECMKVYYRLVGIDDEVIAGKGRVVPRGILPRFTEGLIHYFKALKEETAENKEIAVLQHSGITTIKIRYKYTDSVIKKLVKLGLRQPSLLADPLTIFLKGGALHDLIGMLFICSSPYEREWAARALYSFFDYEHRTDDHLLYGFYSVKRKSGYRGLHCDHTRFYPRFDTRFGENRLPEDDLFERFDPAMPQTELLDLFRNFFNIEIQLHTAFENLWAGMEHRNSYNIQAKGAGRSEKIAVQWNLLSDTMKNLEMQFERLQVDTEQARFDAGYRQGYTFVKSVLERLDASAYRIYLSYVKKSESLETLLKNHEISRQAYVEESYAIAAELEEIADKQNYPTLQILFLMQSAFVHYGLANQRNYFNSEDIYRFVYAALNRYLVIYEMLKADESIYKSNLLMIIVILRYQQLAQQYGLGLIHTGDGVMSKEELALVNYETNLTLFKDLLTQLNELTPEELSEIKNDDTAFLKMVHRTDVLAREWELLVNESPEEHRRIATEVARFRTRYVTSELWEHFHTLLEHNKIKNVSYVVKFYTTLLWHGLIIPLDALKQIIRYSAYDKIKTSDLFYYELAAYKFLVVDGCECLEDCAQKREMRKMSAQRRAYFEDFHRKNMIRQLFKIYKNEPRFTFLRAKYRFEQLIGTPFRMDHFSEKLTKA
;
A
#
# COMPACT_ATOMS: atom_id res chain seq x y z
N MET A 1 -1.97 -42.81 29.51
CA MET A 1 -1.54 -43.59 28.34
C MET A 1 -0.09 -43.28 28.04
N ARG A 2 0.80 -44.26 28.22
CA ARG A 2 2.22 -44.20 27.83
C ARG A 2 2.34 -44.16 26.29
N ASN A 3 2.80 -43.04 25.76
CA ASN A 3 3.76 -42.85 24.67
C ASN A 3 4.01 -43.93 23.58
N GLN A 4 3.01 -44.69 23.10
CA GLN A 4 3.21 -45.66 21.99
C GLN A 4 3.84 -45.05 20.71
N ARG A 5 3.69 -43.73 20.47
CA ARG A 5 4.37 -43.02 19.36
C ARG A 5 5.82 -42.61 19.65
N ALA A 6 6.19 -42.40 20.91
CA ALA A 6 7.55 -41.99 21.27
C ALA A 6 8.49 -43.20 21.32
N SER A 7 8.02 -44.32 21.88
CA SER A 7 8.76 -45.59 21.89
C SER A 7 9.05 -46.11 20.48
N ALA A 8 8.12 -45.91 19.53
CA ALA A 8 8.29 -46.27 18.13
C ALA A 8 9.34 -45.43 17.38
N VAL A 9 9.65 -44.22 17.86
CA VAL A 9 10.60 -43.28 17.22
C VAL A 9 11.96 -43.33 17.88
N LEU A 10 12.03 -43.55 19.20
CA LEU A 10 13.26 -43.46 19.99
C LEU A 10 13.82 -44.83 20.40
N GLY A 11 13.04 -45.92 20.27
CA GLY A 11 13.32 -47.21 20.92
C GLY A 11 13.07 -47.15 22.43
N GLU A 12 12.87 -48.31 23.09
CA GLU A 12 12.65 -48.34 24.55
C GLU A 12 13.85 -47.83 25.36
N GLU A 13 15.07 -48.11 24.89
CA GLU A 13 16.33 -47.68 25.52
C GLU A 13 16.62 -46.17 25.33
N GLY A 14 16.03 -45.51 24.33
CA GLY A 14 16.24 -44.08 24.04
C GLY A 14 15.38 -43.12 24.85
N ILE A 15 14.37 -43.61 25.59
CA ILE A 15 13.40 -42.78 26.32
C ILE A 15 14.02 -42.07 27.52
N GLU A 16 14.88 -42.76 28.27
CA GLU A 16 15.56 -42.16 29.43
C GLU A 16 16.53 -41.07 28.98
N ALA A 17 17.37 -41.36 27.98
CA ALA A 17 18.28 -40.36 27.39
C ALA A 17 17.52 -39.16 26.80
N PHE A 18 16.37 -39.39 26.15
CA PHE A 18 15.52 -38.31 25.66
C PHE A 18 14.94 -37.46 26.79
N THR A 19 14.46 -38.11 27.85
CA THR A 19 13.92 -37.42 29.04
C THR A 19 14.98 -36.55 29.69
N GLN A 20 16.21 -37.07 29.82
CA GLN A 20 17.34 -36.33 30.38
C GLN A 20 17.67 -35.08 29.56
N LYS A 21 17.70 -35.18 28.22
CA LYS A 21 17.89 -34.02 27.33
C LYS A 21 16.79 -32.97 27.48
N ILE A 22 15.54 -33.40 27.66
CA ILE A 22 14.42 -32.48 27.93
C ILE A 22 14.65 -31.76 29.28
N LEU A 23 15.08 -32.48 30.32
CA LEU A 23 15.39 -31.88 31.63
C LEU A 23 16.53 -30.86 31.54
N GLU A 24 17.57 -31.13 30.76
CA GLU A 24 18.67 -30.18 30.50
C GLU A 24 18.18 -28.90 29.82
N CYS A 25 17.30 -29.03 28.82
CA CYS A 25 16.62 -27.88 28.21
C CYS A 25 15.78 -27.10 29.22
N MET A 26 15.09 -27.80 30.11
CA MET A 26 14.28 -27.16 31.15
C MET A 26 15.12 -26.43 32.19
N LYS A 27 16.32 -26.92 32.53
CA LYS A 27 17.27 -26.20 33.42
C LYS A 27 17.66 -24.85 32.82
N VAL A 28 17.97 -24.81 31.52
CA VAL A 28 18.26 -23.55 30.83
C VAL A 28 17.06 -22.62 30.83
N TYR A 29 15.87 -23.15 30.51
CA TYR A 29 14.64 -22.36 30.55
C TYR A 29 14.34 -21.81 31.96
N TYR A 30 14.54 -22.58 33.01
CA TYR A 30 14.37 -22.12 34.39
C TYR A 30 15.38 -21.02 34.77
N ARG A 31 16.64 -21.14 34.32
CA ARG A 31 17.63 -20.06 34.48
C ARG A 31 17.21 -18.78 33.74
N LEU A 32 16.70 -18.91 32.51
CA LEU A 32 16.17 -17.78 31.73
C LEU A 32 14.96 -17.11 32.39
N VAL A 33 14.09 -17.87 33.05
CA VAL A 33 12.93 -17.34 33.79
C VAL A 33 13.33 -16.81 35.18
N GLY A 34 14.43 -17.29 35.74
CA GLY A 34 14.84 -17.02 37.11
C GLY A 34 14.02 -17.80 38.12
N ILE A 35 13.81 -19.09 37.86
CA ILE A 35 13.21 -20.03 38.82
C ILE A 35 14.35 -20.66 39.60
N ASP A 36 14.59 -20.13 40.79
CA ASP A 36 15.54 -20.64 41.78
C ASP A 36 14.79 -21.33 42.96
N ASP A 37 15.54 -21.80 43.94
CA ASP A 37 14.97 -22.48 45.12
C ASP A 37 14.05 -21.56 45.93
N GLU A 38 14.28 -20.25 45.93
CA GLU A 38 13.42 -19.27 46.60
C GLU A 38 12.05 -19.18 45.90
N VAL A 39 12.04 -19.08 44.57
CA VAL A 39 10.81 -19.08 43.76
C VAL A 39 10.03 -20.38 43.94
N ILE A 40 10.74 -21.51 43.94
CA ILE A 40 10.14 -22.84 44.15
C ILE A 40 9.53 -22.94 45.56
N ALA A 41 10.28 -22.56 46.59
CA ALA A 41 9.82 -22.58 47.99
C ALA A 41 8.65 -21.60 48.23
N GLY A 42 8.62 -20.49 47.50
CA GLY A 42 7.58 -19.48 47.56
C GLY A 42 6.21 -19.92 47.04
N LYS A 43 6.10 -21.09 46.38
CA LYS A 43 4.84 -21.68 45.88
C LYS A 43 3.94 -20.68 45.14
N GLY A 44 4.55 -19.85 44.29
CA GLY A 44 3.85 -18.83 43.48
C GLY A 44 3.65 -17.47 44.15
N ARG A 45 4.19 -17.25 45.36
CA ARG A 45 4.19 -15.93 46.02
C ARG A 45 5.38 -15.07 45.63
N VAL A 46 6.49 -15.69 45.20
CA VAL A 46 7.70 -15.00 44.73
C VAL A 46 7.66 -14.99 43.20
N VAL A 47 7.77 -13.80 42.61
CA VAL A 47 7.74 -13.61 41.16
C VAL A 47 9.14 -13.88 40.60
N PRO A 48 9.30 -14.72 39.57
CA PRO A 48 10.59 -14.95 38.92
C PRO A 48 11.15 -13.65 38.33
N ARG A 49 12.44 -13.39 38.54
CA ARG A 49 13.13 -12.17 38.07
C ARG A 49 14.27 -12.44 37.10
N GLY A 50 14.18 -13.52 36.31
CA GLY A 50 15.18 -13.82 35.29
C GLY A 50 15.08 -12.94 34.04
N ILE A 51 15.94 -13.22 33.07
CA ILE A 51 16.06 -12.46 31.82
C ILE A 51 14.71 -12.37 31.09
N LEU A 52 13.97 -13.48 30.94
CA LEU A 52 12.73 -13.51 30.15
C LEU A 52 11.61 -12.62 30.75
N PRO A 53 11.22 -12.76 32.03
CA PRO A 53 10.25 -11.84 32.65
C PRO A 53 10.67 -10.38 32.50
N ARG A 54 11.91 -10.06 32.85
CA ARG A 54 12.44 -8.69 32.83
C ARG A 54 12.50 -8.10 31.42
N PHE A 55 12.88 -8.90 30.43
CA PHE A 55 12.88 -8.49 29.02
C PHE A 55 11.46 -8.20 28.52
N THR A 56 10.48 -9.04 28.85
CA THR A 56 9.08 -8.75 28.49
C THR A 56 8.49 -7.56 29.23
N GLU A 57 8.86 -7.33 30.49
CA GLU A 57 8.53 -6.10 31.22
C GLU A 57 9.15 -4.87 30.57
N GLY A 58 10.41 -4.97 30.13
CA GLY A 58 11.08 -3.95 29.36
C GLY A 58 10.31 -3.60 28.09
N LEU A 59 9.90 -4.60 27.30
CA LEU A 59 9.10 -4.37 26.08
C LEU A 59 7.77 -3.69 26.41
N ILE A 60 7.09 -4.10 27.48
CA ILE A 60 5.85 -3.46 27.92
C ILE A 60 6.11 -2.00 28.31
N HIS A 61 7.17 -1.75 29.07
CA HIS A 61 7.57 -0.41 29.47
C HIS A 61 7.89 0.46 28.24
N TYR A 62 8.60 -0.08 27.26
CA TYR A 62 8.87 0.59 25.99
C TYR A 62 7.57 1.10 25.32
N PHE A 63 6.61 0.21 25.05
CA PHE A 63 5.36 0.63 24.41
C PHE A 63 4.49 1.55 25.28
N LYS A 64 4.62 1.50 26.62
CA LYS A 64 3.96 2.45 27.52
C LYS A 64 4.62 3.82 27.49
N ALA A 65 5.94 3.89 27.60
CA ALA A 65 6.71 5.12 27.53
C ALA A 65 6.47 5.84 26.20
N LEU A 66 6.50 5.09 25.10
CA LEU A 66 6.13 5.63 23.79
C LEU A 66 4.72 6.28 23.80
N LYS A 67 3.76 5.73 24.56
CA LYS A 67 2.34 6.19 24.55
C LYS A 67 2.19 7.50 25.30
N GLU A 68 3.03 7.71 26.32
CA GLU A 68 3.04 8.89 27.18
C GLU A 68 3.77 10.08 26.51
N GLU A 69 4.66 9.83 25.55
CA GLU A 69 5.28 10.85 24.69
C GLU A 69 4.27 11.39 23.64
N THR A 70 3.39 12.30 24.04
CA THR A 70 2.49 13.00 23.11
C THR A 70 3.27 13.98 22.21
N ALA A 71 3.21 13.70 20.90
CA ALA A 71 3.55 14.53 19.73
C ALA A 71 4.94 14.41 19.08
N GLU A 72 6.02 13.98 19.74
CA GLU A 72 7.35 13.93 19.10
C GLU A 72 7.78 12.53 18.62
N ASN A 73 7.25 11.46 19.22
CA ASN A 73 7.68 10.11 18.88
C ASN A 73 6.97 9.59 17.61
N LYS A 74 7.69 9.62 16.48
CA LYS A 74 7.20 9.21 15.14
C LYS A 74 6.66 7.78 15.13
N GLU A 75 7.18 6.91 15.98
CA GLU A 75 6.85 5.49 16.01
C GLU A 75 5.43 5.23 16.57
N ILE A 76 5.06 5.85 17.70
CA ILE A 76 3.74 5.59 18.27
C ILE A 76 2.62 6.32 17.54
N ALA A 77 2.88 7.49 16.96
CA ALA A 77 1.91 8.12 16.06
C ALA A 77 1.54 7.15 14.93
N VAL A 78 2.52 6.44 14.36
CA VAL A 78 2.29 5.45 13.30
C VAL A 78 1.47 4.26 13.81
N LEU A 79 1.73 3.70 15.00
CA LEU A 79 0.92 2.61 15.57
C LEU A 79 -0.49 3.05 15.98
N GLN A 80 -0.64 4.24 16.54
CA GLN A 80 -1.93 4.84 16.91
C GLN A 80 -2.79 5.09 15.65
N HIS A 81 -2.21 5.65 14.60
CA HIS A 81 -2.89 5.81 13.30
C HIS A 81 -3.17 4.48 12.60
N SER A 82 -2.40 3.43 12.90
CA SER A 82 -2.65 2.07 12.40
C SER A 82 -3.77 1.34 13.14
N GLY A 83 -4.45 1.97 14.10
CA GLY A 83 -5.64 1.43 14.77
C GLY A 83 -5.40 0.22 15.69
N ILE A 84 -4.18 0.09 16.20
CA ILE A 84 -3.86 -0.90 17.22
C ILE A 84 -4.47 -0.44 18.55
N THR A 85 -5.38 -1.24 19.08
CA THR A 85 -6.08 -0.94 20.34
C THR A 85 -5.43 -1.60 21.54
N THR A 86 -4.75 -2.73 21.34
CA THR A 86 -4.15 -3.51 22.43
C THR A 86 -2.90 -4.23 21.94
N ILE A 87 -1.84 -4.19 22.76
CA ILE A 87 -0.62 -4.98 22.58
C ILE A 87 -0.48 -5.91 23.78
N LYS A 88 -0.45 -7.22 23.53
CA LYS A 88 -0.22 -8.25 24.55
C LYS A 88 1.19 -8.80 24.36
N ILE A 89 2.01 -8.73 25.39
CA ILE A 89 3.40 -9.22 25.37
C ILE A 89 3.51 -10.33 26.42
N ARG A 90 4.10 -11.46 26.06
CA ARG A 90 4.34 -12.57 26.98
C ARG A 90 5.59 -13.35 26.60
N TYR A 91 6.16 -14.04 27.57
CA TYR A 91 6.98 -15.23 27.31
C TYR A 91 6.11 -16.49 27.47
N LYS A 92 6.57 -17.59 26.89
CA LYS A 92 5.83 -18.85 26.81
C LYS A 92 5.78 -19.59 28.14
N TYR A 93 4.61 -20.04 28.57
CA TYR A 93 4.47 -20.80 29.83
C TYR A 93 5.19 -22.15 29.82
N THR A 94 5.70 -22.57 31.00
CA THR A 94 6.45 -23.80 31.24
C THR A 94 5.85 -25.05 30.60
N ASP A 95 4.56 -25.33 30.84
CA ASP A 95 3.87 -26.50 30.25
C ASP A 95 3.87 -26.49 28.72
N SER A 96 3.81 -25.31 28.12
CA SER A 96 3.82 -25.13 26.67
C SER A 96 5.22 -25.29 26.09
N VAL A 97 6.25 -24.89 26.85
CA VAL A 97 7.66 -25.12 26.50
C VAL A 97 7.96 -26.62 26.49
N ILE A 98 7.62 -27.34 27.57
CA ILE A 98 7.82 -28.80 27.66
C ILE A 98 7.16 -29.52 26.48
N LYS A 99 5.88 -29.21 26.21
CA LYS A 99 5.15 -29.82 25.07
C LYS A 99 5.83 -29.54 23.73
N LYS A 100 6.38 -28.33 23.53
CA LYS A 100 7.03 -27.95 22.28
C LYS A 100 8.42 -28.60 22.16
N LEU A 101 9.19 -28.69 23.24
CA LEU A 101 10.47 -29.42 23.30
C LEU A 101 10.29 -30.91 23.00
N VAL A 102 9.30 -31.57 23.62
CA VAL A 102 8.99 -32.98 23.33
C VAL A 102 8.64 -33.15 21.86
N LYS A 103 7.79 -32.28 21.29
CA LYS A 103 7.39 -32.36 19.89
C LYS A 103 8.58 -32.13 18.93
N LEU A 104 9.44 -31.15 19.23
CA LEU A 104 10.63 -30.85 18.43
C LEU A 104 11.65 -31.98 18.51
N GLY A 105 11.95 -32.45 19.71
CA GLY A 105 12.90 -33.54 19.95
C GLY A 105 12.46 -34.87 19.34
N LEU A 106 11.16 -35.20 19.37
CA LEU A 106 10.64 -36.39 18.68
C LEU A 106 10.74 -36.29 17.16
N ARG A 107 10.74 -35.07 16.60
CA ARG A 107 10.91 -34.87 15.16
C ARG A 107 12.38 -34.87 14.76
N GLN A 108 13.24 -34.28 15.59
CA GLN A 108 14.67 -34.13 15.32
C GLN A 108 15.46 -34.12 16.65
N PRO A 109 15.90 -35.29 17.14
CA PRO A 109 16.55 -35.42 18.44
C PRO A 109 17.85 -34.62 18.59
N SER A 110 18.56 -34.35 17.49
CA SER A 110 19.81 -33.56 17.50
C SER A 110 19.61 -32.11 17.94
N LEU A 111 18.39 -31.56 17.82
CA LEU A 111 18.09 -30.22 18.32
C LEU A 111 18.25 -30.08 19.84
N LEU A 112 18.12 -31.18 20.58
CA LEU A 112 18.25 -31.17 22.05
C LEU A 112 19.71 -31.31 22.53
N ALA A 113 20.68 -31.36 21.60
CA ALA A 113 22.10 -31.50 21.95
C ALA A 113 22.72 -30.20 22.49
N ASP A 114 22.18 -29.04 22.08
CA ASP A 114 22.56 -27.73 22.59
C ASP A 114 21.33 -27.03 23.21
N PRO A 115 21.10 -27.24 24.53
CA PRO A 115 19.93 -26.73 25.22
C PRO A 115 19.71 -25.22 25.12
N LEU A 116 20.77 -24.41 25.12
CA LEU A 116 20.66 -22.95 25.12
C LEU A 116 20.25 -22.42 23.75
N THR A 117 20.90 -22.89 22.69
CA THR A 117 20.64 -22.44 21.31
C THR A 117 19.19 -22.68 20.86
N ILE A 118 18.46 -23.62 21.47
CA ILE A 118 17.01 -23.82 21.20
C ILE A 118 16.20 -22.55 21.50
N PHE A 119 16.54 -21.85 22.58
CA PHE A 119 15.80 -20.70 23.11
C PHE A 119 16.29 -19.36 22.56
N LEU A 120 17.50 -19.33 22.02
CA LEU A 120 18.10 -18.14 21.44
C LEU A 120 17.69 -17.93 19.99
N LYS A 121 18.12 -16.80 19.45
CA LYS A 121 17.96 -16.42 18.04
C LYS A 121 18.48 -17.52 17.11
N GLY A 122 17.75 -17.76 16.01
CA GLY A 122 18.01 -18.87 15.08
C GLY A 122 17.66 -20.26 15.63
N GLY A 123 17.30 -20.36 16.91
CA GLY A 123 16.86 -21.58 17.57
C GLY A 123 15.51 -22.11 17.11
N ALA A 124 15.24 -23.38 17.44
CA ALA A 124 14.03 -24.09 17.03
C ALA A 124 12.74 -23.59 17.73
N LEU A 125 12.86 -22.91 18.88
CA LEU A 125 11.74 -22.39 19.65
C LEU A 125 11.51 -20.88 19.40
N HIS A 126 11.09 -20.52 18.18
CA HIS A 126 10.91 -19.13 17.74
C HIS A 126 9.84 -18.31 18.48
N ASP A 127 8.89 -18.95 19.16
CA ASP A 127 7.78 -18.30 19.88
C ASP A 127 7.98 -18.30 21.40
N LEU A 128 9.24 -18.28 21.85
CA LEU A 128 9.58 -18.14 23.27
C LEU A 128 9.02 -16.82 23.81
N ILE A 129 9.18 -15.74 23.04
CA ILE A 129 8.58 -14.43 23.28
C ILE A 129 7.52 -14.22 22.21
N GLY A 130 6.31 -13.90 22.65
CA GLY A 130 5.17 -13.66 21.77
C GLY A 130 4.57 -12.28 22.01
N MET A 131 4.37 -11.55 20.92
CA MET A 131 3.66 -10.28 20.89
C MET A 131 2.40 -10.41 20.04
N LEU A 132 1.26 -10.02 20.59
CA LEU A 132 -0.01 -10.00 19.88
C LEU A 132 -0.56 -8.57 19.85
N PHE A 133 -0.65 -8.03 18.65
CA PHE A 133 -1.26 -6.74 18.36
C PHE A 133 -2.70 -6.96 17.88
N ILE A 134 -3.64 -6.26 18.51
CA ILE A 134 -5.06 -6.38 18.22
C ILE A 134 -5.52 -5.08 17.56
N CYS A 135 -5.97 -5.19 16.32
CA CYS A 135 -6.46 -4.09 15.50
C CYS A 135 -7.99 -4.01 15.65
N SER A 136 -8.55 -2.81 15.73
CA SER A 136 -9.99 -2.59 15.78
C SER A 136 -10.70 -3.02 14.49
N SER A 137 -10.04 -2.86 13.34
CA SER A 137 -10.57 -3.12 12.00
C SER A 137 -9.68 -4.08 11.19
N PRO A 138 -10.24 -4.87 10.24
CA PRO A 138 -9.46 -5.69 9.31
C PRO A 138 -8.45 -4.91 8.48
N TYR A 139 -8.77 -3.67 8.14
CA TYR A 139 -7.94 -2.83 7.28
C TYR A 139 -6.70 -2.29 7.99
N GLU A 140 -6.86 -1.95 9.27
CA GLU A 140 -5.79 -1.56 10.19
C GLU A 140 -4.70 -2.63 10.33
N ARG A 141 -5.04 -3.90 10.11
CA ARG A 141 -4.08 -5.01 10.21
C ARG A 141 -2.94 -4.92 9.20
N GLU A 142 -3.21 -4.46 7.97
CA GLU A 142 -2.14 -4.27 6.98
C GLU A 142 -1.27 -3.05 7.31
N TRP A 143 -1.88 -2.01 7.87
CA TRP A 143 -1.18 -0.82 8.37
C TRP A 143 -0.30 -1.14 9.56
N ALA A 144 -0.80 -1.93 10.51
CA ALA A 144 -0.04 -2.43 11.63
C ALA A 144 1.15 -3.27 11.14
N ALA A 145 0.97 -4.14 10.14
CA ALA A 145 2.09 -4.89 9.55
C ALA A 145 3.18 -3.98 8.95
N ARG A 146 2.77 -2.91 8.23
CA ARG A 146 3.69 -1.88 7.69
C ARG A 146 4.38 -1.08 8.78
N ALA A 147 3.64 -0.65 9.78
CA ALA A 147 4.14 0.09 10.92
C ALA A 147 5.19 -0.74 11.65
N LEU A 148 4.84 -1.98 12.01
CA LEU A 148 5.72 -2.93 12.68
C LEU A 148 6.97 -3.25 11.86
N TYR A 149 6.89 -3.19 10.52
CA TYR A 149 8.06 -3.30 9.66
C TYR A 149 9.18 -2.33 10.04
N SER A 150 8.80 -1.18 10.60
CA SER A 150 9.72 -0.11 11.00
C SER A 150 10.32 -0.30 12.40
N PHE A 151 9.71 -1.12 13.26
CA PHE A 151 10.14 -1.39 14.64
C PHE A 151 10.98 -2.67 14.80
N PHE A 152 10.85 -3.59 13.84
CA PHE A 152 11.45 -4.91 13.94
C PHE A 152 12.39 -5.15 12.77
N ASP A 153 13.47 -5.90 13.00
CA ASP A 153 14.33 -6.40 11.94
C ASP A 153 13.79 -7.76 11.44
N TYR A 154 13.73 -7.92 10.12
CA TYR A 154 13.13 -9.07 9.45
C TYR A 154 14.21 -9.86 8.74
N GLU A 155 14.39 -11.13 9.14
CA GLU A 155 15.21 -12.04 8.35
C GLU A 155 14.48 -12.37 7.03
N HIS A 156 15.18 -12.19 5.91
CA HIS A 156 14.67 -12.30 4.55
C HIS A 156 14.03 -13.68 4.26
N ARG A 157 12.75 -13.88 4.61
CA ARG A 157 11.93 -14.94 4.01
C ARG A 157 11.28 -14.40 2.73
N THR A 158 11.49 -15.10 1.64
CA THR A 158 11.14 -14.73 0.26
C THR A 158 9.91 -15.50 -0.24
N ASP A 159 8.91 -15.74 0.61
CA ASP A 159 7.68 -16.43 0.19
C ASP A 159 6.60 -15.43 -0.28
N ASP A 160 5.93 -15.77 -1.39
CA ASP A 160 4.94 -14.94 -2.11
C ASP A 160 3.73 -14.47 -1.25
N HIS A 161 3.55 -15.06 -0.07
CA HIS A 161 2.45 -14.77 0.85
C HIS A 161 2.78 -13.77 1.97
N LEU A 162 3.97 -13.18 2.00
CA LEU A 162 4.43 -12.34 3.12
C LEU A 162 4.06 -10.85 2.98
N LEU A 163 3.12 -10.32 3.75
CA LEU A 163 2.85 -8.88 3.87
C LEU A 163 3.88 -8.24 4.83
N TYR A 164 4.93 -7.57 4.34
CA TYR A 164 5.98 -6.95 5.16
C TYR A 164 6.60 -7.90 6.20
N GLY A 165 6.93 -9.13 5.78
CA GLY A 165 7.44 -10.18 6.67
C GLY A 165 6.36 -11.00 7.41
N PHE A 166 5.08 -10.60 7.37
CA PHE A 166 3.97 -11.38 7.94
C PHE A 166 3.36 -12.36 6.95
N TYR A 167 3.24 -13.63 7.29
CA TYR A 167 2.48 -14.60 6.50
C TYR A 167 1.07 -14.81 7.05
N SER A 168 0.15 -15.13 6.14
CA SER A 168 -1.22 -15.47 6.51
C SER A 168 -1.29 -16.91 7.01
N VAL A 169 -1.82 -17.08 8.23
CA VAL A 169 -2.08 -18.39 8.81
C VAL A 169 -3.56 -18.70 8.70
N LYS A 170 -3.88 -19.80 8.01
CA LYS A 170 -5.21 -20.40 8.01
C LYS A 170 -5.10 -21.88 8.38
N ARG A 171 -5.79 -22.30 9.45
CA ARG A 171 -5.81 -23.72 9.88
C ARG A 171 -7.16 -24.35 9.59
N LYS A 172 -7.19 -25.68 9.48
CA LYS A 172 -8.43 -26.47 9.35
C LYS A 172 -9.43 -26.23 10.48
N SER A 173 -8.97 -25.81 11.65
CA SER A 173 -9.83 -25.46 12.79
C SER A 173 -10.61 -24.16 12.57
N GLY A 174 -10.29 -23.36 11.56
CA GLY A 174 -10.81 -22.00 11.38
C GLY A 174 -9.89 -20.91 11.92
N TYR A 175 -8.74 -21.25 12.53
CA TYR A 175 -7.81 -20.23 13.03
C TYR A 175 -7.30 -19.37 11.87
N ARG A 176 -7.33 -18.05 12.08
CA ARG A 176 -6.88 -17.01 11.16
C ARG A 176 -6.03 -15.99 11.90
N GLY A 177 -5.05 -15.41 11.20
CA GLY A 177 -4.22 -14.32 11.69
C GLY A 177 -3.02 -14.09 10.79
N LEU A 178 -2.34 -12.96 10.97
CA LEU A 178 -1.05 -12.70 10.34
C LEU A 178 0.06 -12.96 11.35
N HIS A 179 1.03 -13.80 10.99
CA HIS A 179 2.14 -14.19 11.85
C HIS A 179 3.45 -13.74 11.24
N CYS A 180 4.39 -13.33 12.07
CA CYS A 180 5.77 -13.11 11.71
C CYS A 180 6.65 -13.84 12.72
N ASP A 181 7.37 -14.84 12.24
CA ASP A 181 8.30 -15.61 13.05
C ASP A 181 9.71 -15.03 12.93
N HIS A 182 10.54 -15.26 13.95
CA HIS A 182 11.98 -14.94 13.93
C HIS A 182 12.30 -13.45 13.73
N THR A 183 11.50 -12.56 14.32
CA THR A 183 11.79 -11.12 14.29
C THR A 183 12.73 -10.70 15.43
N ARG A 184 13.43 -9.58 15.25
CA ARG A 184 14.17 -8.91 16.33
C ARG A 184 13.53 -7.57 16.63
N PHE A 185 13.55 -7.17 17.89
CA PHE A 185 13.12 -5.82 18.26
C PHE A 185 14.28 -4.84 18.03
N TYR A 186 14.11 -3.98 17.02
CA TYR A 186 15.13 -3.02 16.64
C TYR A 186 14.46 -1.68 16.31
N PRO A 187 14.18 -0.84 17.33
CA PRO A 187 13.52 0.43 17.10
C PRO A 187 14.45 1.33 16.29
N ARG A 188 14.13 1.50 14.99
CA ARG A 188 15.01 2.15 14.02
C ARG A 188 15.12 3.67 14.24
N PHE A 189 14.23 4.25 15.04
CA PHE A 189 14.11 5.71 15.17
C PHE A 189 14.25 6.22 16.62
N ASP A 190 14.56 5.34 17.56
CA ASP A 190 14.74 5.68 18.97
C ASP A 190 16.22 5.66 19.37
N THR A 191 16.77 6.84 19.69
CA THR A 191 18.17 7.02 20.08
C THR A 191 18.50 6.39 21.43
N ARG A 192 17.50 5.91 22.20
CA ARG A 192 17.71 5.18 23.46
C ARG A 192 18.37 3.81 23.25
N PHE A 193 18.45 3.30 22.01
CA PHE A 193 19.03 2.00 21.69
C PHE A 193 20.22 2.15 20.72
N GLY A 194 21.44 1.82 21.17
CA GLY A 194 22.68 2.08 20.40
C GLY A 194 23.15 0.89 19.54
N GLU A 195 23.81 1.12 18.40
CA GLU A 195 24.33 0.05 17.51
C GLU A 195 25.55 -0.70 18.09
N ASN A 196 25.38 -1.40 19.21
CA ASN A 196 26.47 -2.22 19.77
C ASN A 196 26.35 -3.68 19.30
N ARG A 197 27.30 -4.11 18.44
CA ARG A 197 27.59 -5.54 18.25
C ARG A 197 28.32 -6.05 19.48
N LEU A 198 27.83 -7.13 20.06
CA LEU A 198 28.39 -7.69 21.28
C LEU A 198 29.28 -8.91 20.96
N PRO A 199 30.44 -9.06 21.64
CA PRO A 199 31.25 -10.28 21.61
C PRO A 199 30.51 -11.49 22.23
N GLU A 200 30.98 -12.69 21.87
CA GLU A 200 30.46 -14.00 22.30
C GLU A 200 30.82 -14.35 23.77
N ASP A 201 30.34 -13.58 24.75
CA ASP A 201 30.43 -13.93 26.19
C ASP A 201 29.07 -14.43 26.76
N ASP A 202 29.11 -15.21 27.85
CA ASP A 202 27.94 -15.91 28.44
C ASP A 202 26.78 -14.96 28.79
N LEU A 203 25.63 -15.17 28.12
CA LEU A 203 24.36 -14.44 28.28
C LEU A 203 24.01 -14.16 29.76
N PHE A 204 24.25 -15.14 30.62
CA PHE A 204 23.80 -15.10 32.00
C PHE A 204 24.70 -14.28 32.92
N GLU A 205 25.99 -14.12 32.60
CA GLU A 205 26.92 -13.31 33.41
C GLU A 205 26.66 -11.81 33.26
N ARG A 206 26.04 -11.44 32.14
CA ARG A 206 25.73 -10.04 31.79
C ARG A 206 24.39 -9.56 32.36
N PHE A 207 23.63 -10.47 32.97
CA PHE A 207 22.32 -10.15 33.50
C PHE A 207 22.40 -9.74 34.98
N ASP A 208 22.00 -8.49 35.26
CA ASP A 208 21.72 -8.03 36.62
C ASP A 208 20.20 -7.83 36.80
N PRO A 209 19.54 -8.53 37.76
CA PRO A 209 18.14 -8.31 38.09
C PRO A 209 17.77 -6.87 38.44
N ALA A 210 18.72 -6.04 38.89
CA ALA A 210 18.54 -4.64 39.23
C ALA A 210 18.65 -3.69 38.01
N MET A 211 19.11 -4.17 36.86
CA MET A 211 19.32 -3.37 35.65
C MET A 211 18.04 -2.62 35.22
N PRO A 212 18.13 -1.33 34.86
CA PRO A 212 17.03 -0.56 34.28
C PRO A 212 16.41 -1.24 33.05
N GLN A 213 15.11 -1.03 32.85
CA GLN A 213 14.34 -1.69 31.78
C GLN A 213 14.87 -1.37 30.37
N THR A 214 15.32 -0.13 30.13
CA THR A 214 15.88 0.31 28.85
C THR A 214 17.24 -0.33 28.55
N GLU A 215 18.14 -0.33 29.54
CA GLU A 215 19.46 -0.97 29.45
C GLU A 215 19.33 -2.48 29.19
N LEU A 216 18.40 -3.13 29.89
CA LEU A 216 18.11 -4.54 29.72
C LEU A 216 17.60 -4.87 28.31
N LEU A 217 16.71 -4.05 27.77
CA LEU A 217 16.25 -4.22 26.40
C LEU A 217 17.39 -4.04 25.39
N ASP A 218 18.22 -3.00 25.54
CA ASP A 218 19.34 -2.74 24.62
C ASP A 218 20.35 -3.89 24.63
N LEU A 219 20.62 -4.46 25.81
CA LEU A 219 21.52 -5.58 25.99
C LEU A 219 20.99 -6.88 25.36
N PHE A 220 19.71 -7.21 25.57
CA PHE A 220 19.16 -8.53 25.23
C PHE A 220 18.36 -8.61 23.92
N ARG A 221 18.05 -7.49 23.25
CA ARG A 221 17.22 -7.47 22.03
C ARG A 221 17.73 -8.33 20.86
N ASN A 222 19.03 -8.63 20.83
CA ASN A 222 19.65 -9.45 19.80
C ASN A 222 19.68 -10.95 20.11
N PHE A 223 19.35 -11.36 21.34
CA PHE A 223 19.48 -12.74 21.80
C PHE A 223 18.24 -13.59 21.59
N PHE A 224 17.05 -12.99 21.52
CA PHE A 224 15.79 -13.73 21.43
C PHE A 224 15.05 -13.50 20.11
N ASN A 225 14.44 -14.55 19.59
CA ASN A 225 13.41 -14.43 18.56
C ASN A 225 12.11 -13.89 19.19
N ILE A 226 11.43 -12.98 18.50
CA ILE A 226 10.10 -12.52 18.84
C ILE A 226 9.13 -13.00 17.76
N GLU A 227 8.10 -13.76 18.17
CA GLU A 227 6.94 -14.07 17.32
C GLU A 227 5.94 -12.91 17.44
N ILE A 228 5.59 -12.31 16.30
CA ILE A 228 4.58 -11.26 16.24
C ILE A 228 3.32 -11.81 15.58
N GLN A 229 2.19 -11.60 16.24
CA GLN A 229 0.87 -11.93 15.72
C GLN A 229 0.05 -10.65 15.58
N LEU A 230 -0.63 -10.49 14.45
CA LEU A 230 -1.62 -9.45 14.24
C LEU A 230 -2.99 -10.10 14.07
N HIS A 231 -3.90 -9.74 14.95
CA HIS A 231 -5.31 -10.13 14.89
C HIS A 231 -6.18 -8.90 14.76
N THR A 232 -7.30 -9.07 14.06
CA THR A 232 -8.45 -8.20 14.24
C THR A 232 -9.16 -8.49 15.57
N ALA A 233 -10.10 -7.64 15.95
CA ALA A 233 -10.94 -7.87 17.13
C ALA A 233 -11.67 -9.23 17.07
N PHE A 234 -12.25 -9.61 15.92
CA PHE A 234 -12.94 -10.90 15.79
C PHE A 234 -11.97 -12.08 15.76
N GLU A 235 -10.82 -11.97 15.08
CA GLU A 235 -9.80 -13.03 15.07
C GLU A 235 -9.30 -13.31 16.49
N ASN A 236 -9.02 -12.26 17.28
CA ASN A 236 -8.60 -12.41 18.68
C ASN A 236 -9.72 -12.98 19.57
N LEU A 237 -10.97 -12.57 19.36
CA LEU A 237 -12.12 -13.13 20.09
C LEU A 237 -12.27 -14.64 19.79
N TRP A 238 -12.29 -15.00 18.51
CA TRP A 238 -12.40 -16.37 18.05
C TRP A 238 -11.23 -17.22 18.58
N ALA A 239 -9.99 -16.74 18.42
CA ALA A 239 -8.80 -17.43 18.89
C ALA A 239 -8.81 -17.61 20.41
N GLY A 240 -9.26 -16.61 21.16
CA GLY A 240 -9.41 -16.70 22.62
C GLY A 240 -10.47 -17.72 23.06
N MET A 241 -11.59 -17.83 22.34
CA MET A 241 -12.61 -18.84 22.59
C MET A 241 -12.14 -20.25 22.24
N GLU A 242 -11.53 -20.42 21.07
CA GLU A 242 -11.01 -21.70 20.59
C GLU A 242 -9.88 -22.21 21.49
N HIS A 243 -8.95 -21.32 21.87
CA HIS A 243 -7.82 -21.64 22.72
C HIS A 243 -8.30 -22.16 24.07
N ARG A 244 -9.20 -21.45 24.78
CA ARG A 244 -9.74 -21.91 26.09
C ARG A 244 -10.37 -23.30 26.01
N ASN A 245 -11.18 -23.56 24.97
CA ASN A 245 -11.84 -24.85 24.78
C ASN A 245 -10.86 -25.96 24.34
N SER A 246 -9.71 -25.61 23.74
CA SER A 246 -8.68 -26.56 23.32
C SER A 246 -7.80 -27.11 24.46
N TYR A 247 -7.82 -26.50 25.66
CA TYR A 247 -7.10 -27.01 26.85
C TYR A 247 -7.92 -27.98 27.69
N ASN A 248 -9.22 -28.11 27.44
CA ASN A 248 -10.03 -29.09 28.15
C ASN A 248 -9.66 -30.51 27.66
N ILE A 249 -9.01 -31.28 28.53
CA ILE A 249 -8.54 -32.66 28.25
C ILE A 249 -9.71 -33.56 27.84
N GLN A 250 -10.91 -33.32 28.37
CA GLN A 250 -12.12 -34.06 28.01
C GLN A 250 -12.57 -33.81 26.56
N ALA A 251 -12.26 -32.64 25.99
CA ALA A 251 -12.51 -32.32 24.58
C ALA A 251 -11.41 -32.84 23.63
N LYS A 252 -10.32 -33.39 24.18
CA LYS A 252 -9.08 -33.78 23.47
C LYS A 252 -8.83 -35.29 23.39
N GLY A 253 -9.65 -36.14 24.02
CA GLY A 253 -9.52 -37.60 23.84
C GLY A 253 -9.48 -37.98 22.35
N ALA A 254 -8.66 -38.97 21.96
CA ALA A 254 -8.42 -39.50 20.59
C ALA A 254 -8.25 -38.52 19.38
N GLY A 255 -8.37 -37.21 19.57
CA GLY A 255 -8.53 -36.22 18.51
C GLY A 255 -9.83 -35.43 18.68
N ARG A 256 -9.83 -34.16 18.24
CA ARG A 256 -11.03 -33.31 18.28
C ARG A 256 -12.15 -33.97 17.46
N SER A 257 -13.37 -34.00 17.98
CA SER A 257 -14.56 -34.37 17.18
C SER A 257 -14.62 -33.50 15.92
N GLU A 258 -14.67 -34.14 14.74
CA GLU A 258 -14.76 -33.43 13.46
C GLU A 258 -15.96 -32.50 13.41
N LYS A 259 -17.09 -32.90 14.01
CA LYS A 259 -18.31 -32.08 14.11
C LYS A 259 -18.03 -30.75 14.83
N ILE A 260 -17.26 -30.77 15.93
CA ILE A 260 -16.91 -29.57 16.68
C ILE A 260 -15.91 -28.71 15.89
N ALA A 261 -14.96 -29.33 15.19
CA ALA A 261 -14.01 -28.61 14.35
C ALA A 261 -14.69 -27.88 13.18
N VAL A 262 -15.72 -28.49 12.57
CA VAL A 262 -16.56 -27.85 11.55
C VAL A 262 -17.31 -26.64 12.10
N GLN A 263 -17.88 -26.73 13.31
CA GLN A 263 -18.56 -25.59 13.95
C GLN A 263 -17.61 -24.43 14.24
N TRP A 264 -16.39 -24.70 14.72
CA TRP A 264 -15.36 -23.67 14.90
C TRP A 264 -14.98 -22.99 13.58
N ASN A 265 -14.82 -23.78 12.51
CA ASN A 265 -14.52 -23.23 11.19
C ASN A 265 -15.67 -22.39 10.63
N LEU A 266 -16.92 -22.86 10.77
CA LEU A 266 -18.11 -22.10 10.36
C LEU A 266 -18.20 -20.76 11.09
N LEU A 267 -17.97 -20.75 12.42
CA LEU A 267 -17.95 -19.50 13.19
C LEU A 267 -16.85 -18.54 12.72
N SER A 268 -15.67 -19.07 12.40
CA SER A 268 -14.57 -18.25 11.85
C SER A 268 -14.95 -17.63 10.50
N ASP A 269 -15.56 -18.42 9.61
CA ASP A 269 -16.00 -17.95 8.30
C ASP A 269 -17.10 -16.88 8.43
N THR A 270 -18.07 -17.07 9.33
CA THR A 270 -19.12 -16.08 9.63
C THR A 270 -18.54 -14.78 10.18
N MET A 271 -17.63 -14.85 11.16
CA MET A 271 -16.96 -13.67 11.72
C MET A 271 -16.17 -12.92 10.65
N LYS A 272 -15.48 -13.63 9.77
CA LYS A 272 -14.75 -13.03 8.65
C LYS A 272 -15.68 -12.34 7.65
N ASN A 273 -16.86 -12.90 7.39
CA ASN A 273 -17.85 -12.27 6.54
C ASN A 273 -18.43 -11.01 7.16
N LEU A 274 -18.71 -11.02 8.47
CA LEU A 274 -19.13 -9.82 9.21
C LEU A 274 -18.05 -8.74 9.16
N GLU A 275 -16.80 -9.11 9.38
CA GLU A 275 -15.66 -8.19 9.23
C GLU A 275 -15.60 -7.54 7.85
N MET A 276 -15.76 -8.33 6.79
CA MET A 276 -15.79 -7.79 5.42
C MET A 276 -16.97 -6.84 5.20
N GLN A 277 -18.10 -7.04 5.87
CA GLN A 277 -19.24 -6.11 5.79
C GLN A 277 -18.98 -4.82 6.57
N PHE A 278 -18.40 -4.90 7.78
CA PHE A 278 -17.97 -3.71 8.52
C PHE A 278 -16.90 -2.92 7.75
N GLU A 279 -15.95 -3.62 7.14
CA GLU A 279 -14.94 -3.02 6.26
C GLU A 279 -15.59 -2.27 5.10
N ARG A 280 -16.51 -2.93 4.38
CA ARG A 280 -17.25 -2.28 3.28
C ARG A 280 -18.03 -1.07 3.76
N LEU A 281 -18.78 -1.19 4.86
CA LEU A 281 -19.56 -0.07 5.39
C LEU A 281 -18.66 1.10 5.82
N GLN A 282 -17.52 0.83 6.44
CA GLN A 282 -16.54 1.85 6.82
C GLN A 282 -16.00 2.57 5.57
N VAL A 283 -15.59 1.81 4.55
CA VAL A 283 -15.14 2.35 3.26
C VAL A 283 -16.24 3.16 2.60
N ASP A 284 -17.45 2.60 2.47
CA ASP A 284 -18.61 3.25 1.84
C ASP A 284 -19.02 4.52 2.58
N THR A 285 -18.96 4.55 3.92
CA THR A 285 -19.29 5.72 4.74
C THR A 285 -18.28 6.84 4.54
N GLU A 286 -16.98 6.53 4.54
CA GLU A 286 -15.93 7.52 4.28
C GLU A 286 -15.97 7.97 2.82
N GLN A 287 -16.21 7.04 1.89
CA GLN A 287 -16.34 7.34 0.47
C GLN A 287 -17.59 8.20 0.17
N ALA A 288 -18.72 7.96 0.83
CA ALA A 288 -19.89 8.83 0.76
C ALA A 288 -19.62 10.22 1.34
N ARG A 289 -18.85 10.33 2.44
CA ARG A 289 -18.35 11.62 2.97
C ARG A 289 -17.46 12.33 1.95
N PHE A 290 -16.66 11.60 1.18
CA PHE A 290 -15.81 12.15 0.10
C PHE A 290 -16.63 12.60 -1.10
N ASP A 291 -17.59 11.78 -1.55
CA ASP A 291 -18.44 12.08 -2.70
C ASP A 291 -19.35 13.28 -2.43
N ALA A 292 -19.68 13.59 -1.18
CA ALA A 292 -20.41 14.81 -0.82
C ALA A 292 -19.58 16.10 -0.96
N GLY A 293 -18.25 16.02 -0.85
CA GLY A 293 -17.33 17.17 -0.97
C GLY A 293 -16.77 17.40 -2.38
N TYR A 294 -16.89 16.41 -3.28
CA TYR A 294 -16.21 16.39 -4.58
C TYR A 294 -17.09 16.86 -5.77
N ARG A 295 -18.30 17.34 -5.50
CA ARG A 295 -19.33 17.63 -6.53
C ARG A 295 -19.42 19.09 -6.96
N GLN A 296 -18.48 19.93 -6.55
CA GLN A 296 -18.30 21.22 -7.20
C GLN A 296 -17.32 20.97 -8.36
N GLY A 297 -17.82 21.05 -9.60
CA GLY A 297 -16.96 21.09 -10.78
C GLY A 297 -15.94 22.24 -10.68
N TYR A 298 -15.05 22.37 -11.68
CA TYR A 298 -14.02 23.42 -11.66
C TYR A 298 -14.64 24.78 -11.28
N THR A 299 -14.17 25.39 -10.18
CA THR A 299 -14.71 26.66 -9.69
C THR A 299 -14.59 27.76 -10.75
N PHE A 300 -13.55 27.67 -11.59
CA PHE A 300 -13.41 28.44 -12.81
C PHE A 300 -14.59 28.28 -13.79
N VAL A 301 -15.04 27.06 -14.10
CA VAL A 301 -16.18 26.83 -15.02
C VAL A 301 -17.44 27.46 -14.47
N LYS A 302 -17.71 27.31 -13.17
CA LYS A 302 -18.81 28.02 -12.51
C LYS A 302 -18.69 29.53 -12.68
N SER A 303 -17.52 30.10 -12.41
CA SER A 303 -17.30 31.55 -12.52
C SER A 303 -17.50 32.08 -13.95
N VAL A 304 -17.08 31.31 -14.97
CA VAL A 304 -17.27 31.65 -16.39
C VAL A 304 -18.75 31.60 -16.75
N LEU A 305 -19.45 30.51 -16.36
CA LEU A 305 -20.88 30.35 -16.63
C LEU A 305 -21.68 31.47 -15.95
N GLU A 306 -21.47 31.73 -14.65
CA GLU A 306 -22.19 32.77 -13.92
C GLU A 306 -21.92 34.19 -14.45
N ARG A 307 -20.71 34.45 -14.96
CA ARG A 307 -20.34 35.74 -15.54
C ARG A 307 -20.95 35.99 -16.91
N LEU A 308 -20.99 34.96 -17.77
CA LEU A 308 -21.51 35.09 -19.14
C LEU A 308 -23.03 34.97 -19.19
N ASP A 309 -23.60 34.00 -18.46
CA ASP A 309 -25.04 33.79 -18.33
C ASP A 309 -25.38 32.94 -17.08
N ALA A 310 -25.90 33.59 -16.03
CA ALA A 310 -26.31 32.92 -14.80
C ALA A 310 -27.38 31.82 -15.00
N SER A 311 -28.17 31.89 -16.08
CA SER A 311 -29.13 30.83 -16.44
C SER A 311 -28.44 29.61 -17.04
N ALA A 312 -27.37 29.81 -17.83
CA ALA A 312 -26.56 28.73 -18.40
C ALA A 312 -25.91 27.88 -17.31
N TYR A 313 -25.44 28.48 -16.20
CA TYR A 313 -24.92 27.70 -15.06
C TYR A 313 -25.96 26.76 -14.47
N ARG A 314 -27.22 27.21 -14.32
CA ARG A 314 -28.31 26.37 -13.78
C ARG A 314 -28.64 25.21 -14.71
N ILE A 315 -28.69 25.48 -16.01
CA ILE A 315 -28.89 24.45 -17.04
C ILE A 315 -27.75 23.43 -16.98
N TYR A 316 -26.50 23.90 -17.05
CA TYR A 316 -25.30 23.05 -16.96
C TYR A 316 -25.34 22.15 -15.72
N LEU A 317 -25.58 22.72 -14.53
CA LEU A 317 -25.64 21.97 -13.29
C LEU A 317 -26.78 20.93 -13.28
N SER A 318 -27.91 21.23 -13.92
CA SER A 318 -29.02 20.27 -14.01
C SER A 318 -28.64 19.04 -14.83
N TYR A 319 -27.89 19.20 -15.92
CA TYR A 319 -27.42 18.10 -16.76
C TYR A 319 -26.32 17.29 -16.10
N VAL A 320 -25.41 17.93 -15.35
CA VAL A 320 -24.45 17.24 -14.49
C VAL A 320 -25.19 16.31 -13.52
N LYS A 321 -26.21 16.82 -12.81
CA LYS A 321 -27.01 16.03 -11.87
C LYS A 321 -27.79 14.90 -12.55
N LYS A 322 -28.35 15.13 -13.73
CA LYS A 322 -29.03 14.08 -14.52
C LYS A 322 -28.06 12.94 -14.85
N SER A 323 -26.87 13.26 -15.37
CA SER A 323 -25.85 12.26 -15.69
C SER A 323 -25.39 11.47 -14.46
N GLU A 324 -25.16 12.13 -13.32
CA GLU A 324 -24.81 11.47 -12.05
C GLU A 324 -25.92 10.55 -11.52
N SER A 325 -27.18 10.99 -11.66
CA SER A 325 -28.34 10.18 -11.28
C SER A 325 -28.41 8.91 -12.11
N LEU A 326 -28.19 8.98 -13.43
CA LEU A 326 -28.17 7.79 -14.30
C LEU A 326 -27.09 6.78 -13.90
N GLU A 327 -25.88 7.25 -13.60
CA GLU A 327 -24.81 6.36 -13.11
C GLU A 327 -25.19 5.66 -11.80
N THR A 328 -25.91 6.37 -10.92
CA THR A 328 -26.36 5.83 -9.64
C THR A 328 -27.43 4.75 -9.87
N LEU A 329 -28.41 5.00 -10.75
CA LEU A 329 -29.41 4.00 -11.13
C LEU A 329 -28.76 2.74 -11.73
N LEU A 330 -27.75 2.89 -12.59
CA LEU A 330 -27.03 1.75 -13.16
C LEU A 330 -26.31 0.94 -12.08
N LYS A 331 -25.62 1.63 -11.16
CA LYS A 331 -24.90 0.98 -10.04
C LYS A 331 -25.84 0.25 -9.10
N ASN A 332 -27.02 0.79 -8.87
CA ASN A 332 -28.07 0.18 -8.05
C ASN A 332 -28.89 -0.89 -8.78
N HIS A 333 -28.62 -1.13 -10.07
CA HIS A 333 -29.38 -2.03 -10.93
C HIS A 333 -30.87 -1.63 -11.10
N GLU A 334 -31.17 -0.35 -10.99
CA GLU A 334 -32.52 0.24 -11.12
C GLU A 334 -32.86 0.65 -12.56
N ILE A 335 -31.88 0.62 -13.46
CA ILE A 335 -32.03 0.86 -14.89
C ILE A 335 -31.38 -0.29 -15.67
N SER A 336 -31.95 -0.64 -16.82
CA SER A 336 -31.33 -1.63 -17.70
C SER A 336 -30.07 -1.06 -18.37
N ARG A 337 -29.13 -1.92 -18.76
CA ARG A 337 -27.91 -1.50 -19.48
C ARG A 337 -28.23 -0.76 -20.77
N GLN A 338 -29.26 -1.20 -21.50
CA GLN A 338 -29.68 -0.58 -22.75
C GLN A 338 -30.29 0.81 -22.49
N ALA A 339 -31.23 0.91 -21.55
CA ALA A 339 -31.85 2.19 -21.20
C ALA A 339 -30.82 3.20 -20.68
N TYR A 340 -29.84 2.77 -19.89
CA TYR A 340 -28.74 3.64 -19.45
C TYR A 340 -27.96 4.24 -20.63
N VAL A 341 -27.67 3.43 -21.65
CA VAL A 341 -26.99 3.88 -22.87
C VAL A 341 -27.89 4.88 -23.61
N GLU A 342 -29.14 4.51 -23.90
CA GLU A 342 -30.10 5.35 -24.62
C GLU A 342 -30.31 6.72 -23.95
N GLU A 343 -30.52 6.74 -22.63
CA GLU A 343 -30.69 7.98 -21.85
C GLU A 343 -29.40 8.81 -21.79
N SER A 344 -28.23 8.17 -21.73
CA SER A 344 -26.94 8.89 -21.78
C SER A 344 -26.73 9.56 -23.15
N TYR A 345 -27.04 8.85 -24.24
CA TYR A 345 -26.97 9.42 -25.60
C TYR A 345 -27.99 10.55 -25.79
N ALA A 346 -29.20 10.43 -25.23
CA ALA A 346 -30.21 11.50 -25.27
C ALA A 346 -29.73 12.76 -24.54
N ILE A 347 -29.17 12.62 -23.33
CA ILE A 347 -28.58 13.75 -22.58
C ILE A 347 -27.45 14.41 -23.37
N ALA A 348 -26.55 13.63 -23.97
CA ALA A 348 -25.44 14.16 -24.78
C ALA A 348 -25.95 14.95 -26.01
N ALA A 349 -26.96 14.43 -26.70
CA ALA A 349 -27.58 15.11 -27.84
C ALA A 349 -28.29 16.42 -27.43
N GLU A 350 -29.04 16.42 -26.33
CA GLU A 350 -29.66 17.63 -25.79
C GLU A 350 -28.61 18.71 -25.44
N LEU A 351 -27.46 18.30 -24.87
CA LEU A 351 -26.35 19.21 -24.57
C LEU A 351 -25.72 19.81 -25.83
N GLU A 352 -25.60 19.03 -26.90
CA GLU A 352 -25.14 19.51 -28.21
C GLU A 352 -26.13 20.52 -28.81
N GLU A 353 -27.43 20.23 -28.77
CA GLU A 353 -28.45 21.20 -29.23
C GLU A 353 -28.44 22.50 -28.42
N ILE A 354 -28.18 22.41 -27.11
CA ILE A 354 -28.03 23.59 -26.25
C ILE A 354 -26.79 24.36 -26.65
N ALA A 355 -25.67 23.67 -26.91
CA ALA A 355 -24.42 24.27 -27.35
C ALA A 355 -24.59 25.06 -28.66
N ASP A 356 -25.27 24.48 -29.65
CA ASP A 356 -25.52 25.09 -30.96
C ASP A 356 -26.38 26.36 -30.88
N LYS A 357 -27.20 26.49 -29.83
CA LYS A 357 -28.05 27.66 -29.57
C LYS A 357 -27.34 28.75 -28.75
N GLN A 358 -26.10 28.52 -28.30
CA GLN A 358 -25.38 29.52 -27.50
C GLN A 358 -24.83 30.65 -28.36
N ASN A 359 -25.02 31.89 -27.90
CA ASN A 359 -24.48 33.08 -28.56
C ASN A 359 -23.00 33.34 -28.20
N TYR A 360 -22.51 32.74 -27.11
CA TYR A 360 -21.12 32.89 -26.65
C TYR A 360 -20.32 31.63 -26.98
N PRO A 361 -19.25 31.72 -27.79
CA PRO A 361 -18.40 30.57 -28.14
C PRO A 361 -17.88 29.79 -26.92
N THR A 362 -17.52 30.49 -25.84
CA THR A 362 -17.11 29.86 -24.58
C THR A 362 -18.21 29.00 -23.95
N LEU A 363 -19.47 29.44 -23.99
CA LEU A 363 -20.59 28.66 -23.46
C LEU A 363 -20.86 27.43 -24.34
N GLN A 364 -20.78 27.58 -25.66
CA GLN A 364 -20.87 26.46 -26.61
C GLN A 364 -19.85 25.37 -26.25
N ILE A 365 -18.58 25.75 -26.09
CA ILE A 365 -17.50 24.81 -25.72
C ILE A 365 -17.81 24.11 -24.39
N LEU A 366 -18.26 24.83 -23.36
CA LEU A 366 -18.56 24.23 -22.06
C LEU A 366 -19.67 23.17 -22.12
N PHE A 367 -20.73 23.41 -22.90
CA PHE A 367 -21.78 22.42 -23.11
C PHE A 367 -21.30 21.22 -23.94
N LEU A 368 -20.49 21.44 -24.98
CA LEU A 368 -19.86 20.36 -25.75
C LEU A 368 -18.92 19.51 -24.88
N MET A 369 -18.14 20.14 -23.99
CA MET A 369 -17.29 19.43 -23.02
C MET A 369 -18.12 18.58 -22.07
N GLN A 370 -19.28 19.05 -21.63
CA GLN A 370 -20.19 18.26 -20.79
C GLN A 370 -20.80 17.09 -21.58
N SER A 371 -21.16 17.26 -22.86
CA SER A 371 -21.57 16.14 -23.72
C SER A 371 -20.45 15.09 -23.86
N ALA A 372 -19.23 15.53 -24.16
CA ALA A 372 -18.06 14.65 -24.23
C ALA A 372 -17.81 13.91 -22.90
N PHE A 373 -18.08 14.55 -21.77
CA PHE A 373 -17.98 13.94 -20.45
C PHE A 373 -19.02 12.84 -20.22
N VAL A 374 -20.25 12.98 -20.73
CA VAL A 374 -21.28 11.91 -20.67
C VAL A 374 -20.80 10.66 -21.42
N HIS A 375 -20.21 10.83 -22.61
CA HIS A 375 -19.60 9.72 -23.34
C HIS A 375 -18.38 9.12 -22.62
N TYR A 376 -17.56 9.96 -21.98
CA TYR A 376 -16.48 9.50 -21.12
C TYR A 376 -17.02 8.65 -19.95
N GLY A 377 -18.16 9.01 -19.37
CA GLY A 377 -18.85 8.25 -18.32
C GLY A 377 -19.25 6.84 -18.80
N LEU A 378 -19.88 6.74 -19.98
CA LEU A 378 -20.20 5.46 -20.63
C LEU A 378 -18.97 4.57 -20.80
N ALA A 379 -17.86 5.17 -21.26
CA ALA A 379 -16.60 4.46 -21.45
C ALA A 379 -16.02 3.90 -20.14
N ASN A 380 -16.45 4.32 -18.95
CA ASN A 380 -15.93 3.81 -17.68
C ASN A 380 -16.73 2.64 -17.08
N GLN A 381 -17.79 2.17 -17.74
CA GLN A 381 -18.69 1.16 -17.19
C GLN A 381 -18.27 -0.30 -17.52
N ARG A 382 -16.97 -0.62 -17.43
CA ARG A 382 -16.43 -1.96 -17.76
C ARG A 382 -17.02 -3.13 -16.96
N ASN A 383 -17.63 -2.85 -15.81
CA ASN A 383 -18.31 -3.86 -15.01
C ASN A 383 -19.65 -4.30 -15.60
N TYR A 384 -20.22 -3.51 -16.52
CA TYR A 384 -21.57 -3.70 -17.05
C TYR A 384 -21.57 -4.07 -18.54
N PHE A 385 -20.55 -3.63 -19.30
CA PHE A 385 -20.46 -3.80 -20.75
C PHE A 385 -19.24 -4.64 -21.16
N ASN A 386 -19.34 -5.31 -22.31
CA ASN A 386 -18.23 -6.07 -22.88
C ASN A 386 -17.16 -5.14 -23.47
N SER A 387 -16.00 -5.69 -23.84
CA SER A 387 -14.89 -4.90 -24.37
C SER A 387 -15.21 -4.19 -25.70
N GLU A 388 -16.03 -4.79 -26.57
CA GLU A 388 -16.39 -4.19 -27.86
C GLU A 388 -17.22 -2.93 -27.68
N ASP A 389 -18.27 -3.01 -26.85
CA ASP A 389 -19.12 -1.86 -26.50
C ASP A 389 -18.28 -0.74 -25.87
N ILE A 390 -17.41 -1.11 -24.92
CA ILE A 390 -16.52 -0.16 -24.26
C ILE A 390 -15.59 0.53 -25.26
N TYR A 391 -15.02 -0.19 -26.22
CA TYR A 391 -14.16 0.42 -27.24
C TYR A 391 -14.92 1.40 -28.14
N ARG A 392 -16.17 1.09 -28.49
CA ARG A 392 -17.04 2.04 -29.22
C ARG A 392 -17.31 3.30 -28.40
N PHE A 393 -17.59 3.17 -27.10
CA PHE A 393 -17.79 4.32 -26.22
C PHE A 393 -16.51 5.16 -26.06
N VAL A 394 -15.35 4.51 -25.95
CA VAL A 394 -14.05 5.20 -25.89
C VAL A 394 -13.80 5.98 -27.17
N TYR A 395 -13.99 5.36 -28.33
CA TYR A 395 -13.81 6.01 -29.63
C TYR A 395 -14.69 7.26 -29.77
N ALA A 396 -15.98 7.14 -29.42
CA ALA A 396 -16.91 8.27 -29.45
C ALA A 396 -16.47 9.42 -28.52
N ALA A 397 -16.05 9.10 -27.29
CA ALA A 397 -15.60 10.11 -26.34
C ALA A 397 -14.31 10.80 -26.80
N LEU A 398 -13.30 10.04 -27.24
CA LEU A 398 -12.03 10.57 -27.73
C LEU A 398 -12.23 11.51 -28.93
N ASN A 399 -13.05 11.12 -29.90
CA ASN A 399 -13.35 11.96 -31.07
C ASN A 399 -14.00 13.28 -30.68
N ARG A 400 -14.93 13.28 -29.73
CA ARG A 400 -15.58 14.51 -29.26
C ARG A 400 -14.58 15.45 -28.60
N TYR A 401 -13.67 14.94 -27.77
CA TYR A 401 -12.61 15.78 -27.19
C TYR A 401 -11.67 16.34 -28.27
N LEU A 402 -11.37 15.59 -29.34
CA LEU A 402 -10.57 16.10 -30.46
C LEU A 402 -11.29 17.22 -31.21
N VAL A 403 -12.59 17.06 -31.50
CA VAL A 403 -13.38 18.13 -32.15
C VAL A 403 -13.35 19.41 -31.31
N ILE A 404 -13.55 19.30 -29.99
CA ILE A 404 -13.51 20.46 -29.08
C ILE A 404 -12.10 21.09 -29.06
N TYR A 405 -11.05 20.28 -29.04
CA TYR A 405 -9.68 20.75 -29.11
C TYR A 405 -9.39 21.54 -30.39
N GLU A 406 -9.83 21.05 -31.55
CA GLU A 406 -9.66 21.75 -32.83
C GLU A 406 -10.45 23.08 -32.85
N MET A 407 -11.65 23.12 -32.27
CA MET A 407 -12.42 24.36 -32.12
C MET A 407 -11.68 25.39 -31.26
N LEU A 408 -11.13 24.96 -30.12
CA LEU A 408 -10.36 25.83 -29.22
C LEU A 408 -9.06 26.33 -29.86
N LYS A 409 -8.43 25.50 -30.70
CA LYS A 409 -7.21 25.85 -31.43
C LYS A 409 -7.47 26.81 -32.59
N ALA A 410 -8.64 26.74 -33.22
CA ALA A 410 -9.01 27.58 -34.35
C ALA A 410 -9.47 29.00 -33.93
N ASP A 411 -9.92 29.19 -32.68
CA ASP A 411 -10.48 30.45 -32.21
C ASP A 411 -9.89 30.88 -30.86
N GLU A 412 -8.87 31.74 -30.93
CA GLU A 412 -8.24 32.37 -29.75
C GLU A 412 -9.15 33.40 -29.06
N SER A 413 -10.26 33.83 -29.68
CA SER A 413 -11.22 34.77 -29.08
C SER A 413 -12.09 34.13 -28.00
N ILE A 414 -12.11 32.80 -27.92
CA ILE A 414 -12.78 32.06 -26.86
C ILE A 414 -12.19 32.47 -25.51
N TYR A 415 -13.03 33.05 -24.66
CA TYR A 415 -12.62 33.49 -23.33
C TYR A 415 -11.99 32.32 -22.56
N LYS A 416 -10.73 32.50 -22.14
CA LYS A 416 -9.93 31.52 -21.39
C LYS A 416 -9.70 30.20 -22.16
N SER A 417 -9.53 30.31 -23.49
CA SER A 417 -9.26 29.18 -24.39
C SER A 417 -8.15 28.26 -23.88
N ASN A 418 -7.03 28.82 -23.39
CA ASN A 418 -5.89 28.06 -22.87
C ASN A 418 -6.26 27.11 -21.74
N LEU A 419 -7.03 27.57 -20.74
CA LEU A 419 -7.48 26.75 -19.61
C LEU A 419 -8.45 25.64 -20.06
N LEU A 420 -9.37 25.95 -20.97
CA LEU A 420 -10.30 24.97 -21.53
C LEU A 420 -9.55 23.91 -22.35
N MET A 421 -8.56 24.33 -23.13
CA MET A 421 -7.70 23.45 -23.94
C MET A 421 -6.91 22.50 -23.05
N ILE A 422 -6.31 22.98 -21.96
CA ILE A 422 -5.64 22.15 -20.95
C ILE A 422 -6.60 21.08 -20.41
N ILE A 423 -7.82 21.46 -20.01
CA ILE A 423 -8.81 20.52 -19.46
C ILE A 423 -9.18 19.45 -20.50
N VAL A 424 -9.48 19.86 -21.74
CA VAL A 424 -9.85 18.96 -22.84
C VAL A 424 -8.73 17.96 -23.13
N ILE A 425 -7.49 18.44 -23.26
CA ILE A 425 -6.33 17.57 -23.51
C ILE A 425 -6.13 16.57 -22.37
N LEU A 426 -6.18 17.02 -21.11
CA LEU A 426 -5.97 16.14 -19.97
C LEU A 426 -7.07 15.07 -19.86
N ARG A 427 -8.32 15.40 -20.19
CA ARG A 427 -9.43 14.42 -20.23
C ARG A 427 -9.25 13.40 -21.34
N TYR A 428 -8.89 13.86 -22.55
CA TYR A 428 -8.55 12.96 -23.66
C TYR A 428 -7.43 12.00 -23.26
N GLN A 429 -6.30 12.52 -22.78
CA GLN A 429 -5.12 11.73 -22.43
C GLN A 429 -5.37 10.80 -21.23
N GLN A 430 -6.29 11.17 -20.33
CA GLN A 430 -6.77 10.29 -19.25
C GLN A 430 -7.46 9.05 -19.81
N LEU A 431 -8.41 9.24 -20.72
CA LEU A 431 -9.12 8.13 -21.35
C LEU A 431 -8.17 7.29 -22.21
N ALA A 432 -7.33 7.95 -23.01
CA ALA A 432 -6.34 7.31 -23.87
C ALA A 432 -5.39 6.40 -23.07
N GLN A 433 -4.88 6.84 -21.93
CA GLN A 433 -4.07 5.96 -21.06
C GLN A 433 -4.89 4.84 -20.43
N GLN A 434 -6.18 5.00 -20.15
CA GLN A 434 -6.97 3.90 -19.57
C GLN A 434 -7.14 2.73 -20.56
N TYR A 435 -7.12 3.02 -21.86
CA TYR A 435 -7.40 2.10 -22.96
C TYR A 435 -6.22 1.90 -23.93
N GLY A 436 -5.05 2.41 -23.56
CA GLY A 436 -3.83 2.30 -24.35
C GLY A 436 -2.61 2.55 -23.47
N LEU A 437 -1.46 2.74 -24.11
CA LEU A 437 -0.19 2.94 -23.42
C LEU A 437 0.18 4.42 -23.27
N GLY A 438 -0.70 5.34 -23.65
CA GLY A 438 -0.49 6.78 -23.51
C GLY A 438 0.66 7.25 -24.39
N LEU A 439 1.69 7.82 -23.75
CA LEU A 439 2.90 8.31 -24.42
C LEU A 439 4.04 7.28 -24.41
N ILE A 440 3.77 6.04 -24.01
CA ILE A 440 4.74 4.95 -24.13
C ILE A 440 4.61 4.35 -25.53
N HIS A 441 5.58 4.61 -26.41
CA HIS A 441 5.59 4.01 -27.73
C HIS A 441 6.02 2.54 -27.66
N THR A 442 5.19 1.60 -28.07
CA THR A 442 5.58 0.17 -28.10
C THR A 442 5.90 -0.32 -29.49
N GLY A 443 6.90 -1.19 -29.62
CA GLY A 443 7.15 -1.92 -30.86
C GLY A 443 6.01 -2.87 -31.24
N ASP A 444 6.14 -3.49 -32.42
CA ASP A 444 5.10 -4.34 -33.00
C ASP A 444 4.69 -5.52 -32.09
N GLY A 445 3.39 -5.83 -32.08
CA GLY A 445 2.83 -7.02 -31.42
C GLY A 445 2.43 -6.87 -29.94
N VAL A 446 2.63 -5.68 -29.33
CA VAL A 446 2.23 -5.43 -27.92
C VAL A 446 0.75 -5.09 -27.79
N MET A 447 0.22 -4.30 -28.73
CA MET A 447 -1.19 -3.91 -28.81
C MET A 447 -1.85 -4.55 -30.04
N SER A 448 -3.14 -4.89 -29.94
CA SER A 448 -3.92 -5.35 -31.10
C SER A 448 -4.12 -4.21 -32.10
N LYS A 449 -4.50 -4.54 -33.34
CA LYS A 449 -4.79 -3.53 -34.37
C LYS A 449 -5.94 -2.60 -33.94
N GLU A 450 -6.94 -3.16 -33.26
CA GLU A 450 -8.07 -2.40 -32.72
C GLU A 450 -7.63 -1.47 -31.59
N GLU A 451 -6.74 -1.94 -30.70
CA GLU A 451 -6.18 -1.13 -29.61
C GLU A 451 -5.31 0.03 -30.14
N LEU A 452 -4.52 -0.22 -31.19
CA LEU A 452 -3.72 0.81 -31.87
C LEU A 452 -4.58 1.83 -32.63
N ALA A 453 -5.67 1.38 -33.26
CA ALA A 453 -6.61 2.25 -33.94
C ALA A 453 -7.41 3.13 -32.96
N LEU A 454 -7.63 2.64 -31.73
CA LEU A 454 -8.38 3.38 -30.70
C LEU A 454 -7.59 4.54 -30.10
N VAL A 455 -6.28 4.35 -29.87
CA VAL A 455 -5.41 5.34 -29.23
C VAL A 455 -4.13 5.51 -30.03
N ASN A 456 -4.07 6.59 -30.83
CA ASN A 456 -2.92 6.90 -31.66
C ASN A 456 -1.83 7.66 -30.86
N TYR A 457 -0.59 7.17 -30.90
CA TYR A 457 0.56 7.80 -30.28
C TYR A 457 0.84 9.21 -30.81
N GLU A 458 0.80 9.43 -32.13
CA GLU A 458 1.08 10.73 -32.75
C GLU A 458 0.08 11.80 -32.32
N THR A 459 -1.20 11.42 -32.23
CA THR A 459 -2.25 12.29 -31.69
C THR A 459 -1.98 12.62 -30.22
N ASN A 460 -1.67 11.61 -29.39
CA ASN A 460 -1.36 11.84 -27.98
C ASN A 460 -0.14 12.75 -27.79
N LEU A 461 0.91 12.56 -28.60
CA LEU A 461 2.12 13.35 -28.57
C LEU A 461 1.86 14.81 -28.98
N THR A 462 1.04 15.02 -30.02
CA THR A 462 0.62 16.36 -30.45
C THR A 462 -0.13 17.09 -29.35
N LEU A 463 -1.12 16.42 -28.74
CA LEU A 463 -1.86 16.99 -27.61
C LEU A 463 -0.93 17.25 -26.40
N PHE A 464 0.05 16.38 -26.15
CA PHE A 464 1.02 16.59 -25.06
C PHE A 464 1.91 17.82 -25.27
N LYS A 465 2.37 18.04 -26.51
CA LYS A 465 3.14 19.25 -26.87
C LYS A 465 2.33 20.52 -26.65
N ASP A 466 1.07 20.50 -27.08
CA ASP A 466 0.18 21.64 -26.90
C ASP A 466 -0.15 21.85 -25.42
N LEU A 467 -0.39 20.79 -24.64
CA LEU A 467 -0.57 20.87 -23.19
C LEU A 467 0.61 21.57 -22.50
N LEU A 468 1.84 21.17 -22.82
CA LEU A 468 3.04 21.79 -22.26
C LEU A 468 3.12 23.26 -22.63
N THR A 469 2.84 23.60 -23.89
CA THR A 469 2.83 24.99 -24.39
C THR A 469 1.83 25.83 -23.61
N GLN A 470 0.56 25.39 -23.56
CA GLN A 470 -0.51 26.08 -22.85
C GLN A 470 -0.19 26.28 -21.36
N LEU A 471 0.32 25.24 -20.68
CA LEU A 471 0.72 25.34 -19.27
C LEU A 471 1.89 26.30 -19.05
N ASN A 472 2.86 26.29 -19.94
CA ASN A 472 4.05 27.13 -19.82
C ASN A 472 3.75 28.60 -20.14
N GLU A 473 2.64 28.88 -20.84
CA GLU A 473 2.23 30.21 -21.29
C GLU A 473 1.08 30.84 -20.50
N LEU A 474 0.45 30.11 -19.56
CA LEU A 474 -0.59 30.68 -18.68
C LEU A 474 -0.16 32.01 -18.05
N THR A 475 -1.05 33.01 -18.05
CA THR A 475 -0.79 34.30 -17.42
C THR A 475 -0.80 34.19 -15.88
N PRO A 476 -0.26 35.17 -15.14
CA PRO A 476 -0.39 35.21 -13.68
C PRO A 476 -1.84 35.19 -13.19
N GLU A 477 -2.77 35.85 -13.89
CA GLU A 477 -4.19 35.82 -13.52
C GLU A 477 -4.79 34.42 -13.72
N GLU A 478 -4.55 33.78 -14.86
CA GLU A 478 -5.04 32.42 -15.14
C GLU A 478 -4.45 31.39 -14.17
N LEU A 479 -3.17 31.55 -13.82
CA LEU A 479 -2.49 30.71 -12.83
C LEU A 479 -3.11 30.90 -11.44
N SER A 480 -3.44 32.14 -11.05
CA SER A 480 -4.11 32.40 -9.78
C SER A 480 -5.51 31.80 -9.74
N GLU A 481 -6.27 31.88 -10.84
CA GLU A 481 -7.60 31.29 -10.95
C GLU A 481 -7.57 29.76 -10.79
N ILE A 482 -6.64 29.07 -11.46
CA ILE A 482 -6.57 27.61 -11.35
C ILE A 482 -6.04 27.16 -9.98
N LYS A 483 -5.09 27.91 -9.37
CA LYS A 483 -4.62 27.64 -8.00
C LYS A 483 -5.75 27.75 -6.96
N ASN A 484 -6.73 28.64 -7.17
CA ASN A 484 -7.90 28.75 -6.30
C ASN A 484 -8.83 27.53 -6.35
N ASP A 485 -8.72 26.71 -7.40
CA ASP A 485 -9.46 25.44 -7.53
C ASP A 485 -8.75 24.27 -6.81
N ASP A 486 -7.70 24.58 -6.01
CA ASP A 486 -6.97 23.73 -5.07
C ASP A 486 -6.64 22.34 -5.63
N THR A 487 -7.56 21.37 -5.44
CA THR A 487 -7.39 19.97 -5.85
C THR A 487 -7.29 19.82 -7.37
N ALA A 488 -7.95 20.69 -8.14
CA ALA A 488 -7.93 20.64 -9.60
C ALA A 488 -6.55 21.03 -10.15
N PHE A 489 -5.93 22.08 -9.60
CA PHE A 489 -4.57 22.48 -9.90
C PHE A 489 -3.58 21.34 -9.62
N LEU A 490 -3.66 20.72 -8.44
CA LEU A 490 -2.76 19.62 -8.10
C LEU A 490 -2.92 18.40 -9.04
N LYS A 491 -4.15 18.07 -9.47
CA LYS A 491 -4.40 16.99 -10.44
C LYS A 491 -3.77 17.30 -11.78
N MET A 492 -3.90 18.54 -12.25
CA MET A 492 -3.33 18.99 -13.50
C MET A 492 -1.80 18.85 -13.48
N VAL A 493 -1.14 19.32 -12.42
CA VAL A 493 0.32 19.21 -12.26
C VAL A 493 0.74 17.73 -12.21
N HIS A 494 0.13 16.93 -11.34
CA HIS A 494 0.41 15.49 -11.24
C HIS A 494 0.23 14.78 -12.59
N ARG A 495 -0.88 15.05 -13.29
CA ARG A 495 -1.23 14.36 -14.52
C ARG A 495 -0.26 14.68 -15.65
N THR A 496 0.08 15.96 -15.81
CA THR A 496 1.04 16.42 -16.80
C THR A 496 2.42 15.81 -16.55
N ASP A 497 2.84 15.74 -15.29
CA ASP A 497 4.13 15.14 -14.96
C ASP A 497 4.14 13.61 -15.16
N VAL A 498 3.02 12.92 -14.89
CA VAL A 498 2.88 11.49 -15.22
C VAL A 498 3.04 11.24 -16.72
N LEU A 499 2.48 12.11 -17.57
CA LEU A 499 2.62 12.04 -19.03
C LEU A 499 4.06 12.31 -19.47
N ALA A 500 4.71 13.33 -18.90
CA ALA A 500 6.12 13.61 -19.16
C ALA A 500 7.01 12.40 -18.83
N ARG A 501 6.78 11.73 -17.70
CA ARG A 501 7.51 10.51 -17.33
C ARG A 501 7.26 9.34 -18.30
N GLU A 502 6.07 9.24 -18.90
CA GLU A 502 5.78 8.20 -19.90
C GLU A 502 6.49 8.46 -21.22
N TRP A 503 6.48 9.71 -21.65
CA TRP A 503 7.21 10.16 -22.82
C TRP A 503 8.72 9.92 -22.66
N GLU A 504 9.27 10.15 -21.45
CA GLU A 504 10.67 9.86 -21.12
C GLU A 504 11.04 8.36 -21.20
N LEU A 505 10.06 7.43 -21.26
CA LEU A 505 10.40 6.00 -21.25
C LEU A 505 11.00 5.53 -22.57
N LEU A 506 10.54 6.08 -23.71
CA LEU A 506 10.91 5.65 -25.05
C LEU A 506 10.91 6.84 -26.01
N VAL A 507 12.09 7.16 -26.54
CA VAL A 507 12.29 8.24 -27.52
C VAL A 507 12.05 7.70 -28.92
N ASN A 508 10.98 8.18 -29.55
CA ASN A 508 10.59 7.76 -30.89
C ASN A 508 10.62 8.91 -31.90
N GLU A 509 10.82 10.13 -31.41
CA GLU A 509 10.90 11.34 -32.21
C GLU A 509 12.33 11.57 -32.73
N SER A 510 12.45 12.50 -33.68
CA SER A 510 13.76 12.99 -34.11
C SER A 510 14.54 13.58 -32.92
N PRO A 511 15.89 13.53 -32.92
CA PRO A 511 16.68 14.13 -31.84
C PRO A 511 16.39 15.62 -31.59
N GLU A 512 15.98 16.34 -32.63
CA GLU A 512 15.58 17.74 -32.52
C GLU A 512 14.23 17.91 -31.80
N GLU A 513 13.22 17.15 -32.21
CA GLU A 513 11.91 17.16 -31.57
C GLU A 513 11.99 16.71 -30.11
N HIS A 514 12.77 15.67 -29.83
CA HIS A 514 13.02 15.20 -28.47
C HIS A 514 13.61 16.30 -27.58
N ARG A 515 14.62 17.05 -28.06
CA ARG A 515 15.20 18.19 -27.32
C ARG A 515 14.20 19.32 -27.08
N ARG A 516 13.33 19.60 -28.05
CA ARG A 516 12.29 20.62 -27.91
C ARG A 516 11.29 20.24 -26.82
N ILE A 517 10.79 19.01 -26.85
CA ILE A 517 9.86 18.51 -25.82
C ILE A 517 10.53 18.48 -24.45
N ALA A 518 11.79 18.01 -24.36
CA ALA A 518 12.56 18.00 -23.12
C ALA A 518 12.69 19.41 -22.49
N THR A 519 12.89 20.43 -23.32
CA THR A 519 12.98 21.83 -22.87
C THR A 519 11.66 22.31 -22.28
N GLU A 520 10.54 22.02 -22.94
CA GLU A 520 9.21 22.40 -22.44
C GLU A 520 8.82 21.62 -21.18
N VAL A 521 9.17 20.34 -21.07
CA VAL A 521 9.01 19.54 -19.84
C VAL A 521 9.82 20.14 -18.70
N ALA A 522 11.07 20.54 -18.94
CA ALA A 522 11.92 21.17 -17.94
C ALA A 522 11.30 22.50 -17.47
N ARG A 523 10.86 23.35 -18.40
CA ARG A 523 10.16 24.62 -18.09
C ARG A 523 8.90 24.39 -17.26
N PHE A 524 8.10 23.39 -17.60
CA PHE A 524 6.92 22.98 -16.82
C PHE A 524 7.31 22.59 -15.39
N ARG A 525 8.31 21.71 -15.21
CA ARG A 525 8.73 21.25 -13.88
C ARG A 525 9.29 22.40 -13.04
N THR A 526 10.10 23.29 -13.62
CA THR A 526 10.60 24.49 -12.92
C THR A 526 9.48 25.43 -12.47
N ARG A 527 8.39 25.51 -13.25
CA ARG A 527 7.25 26.39 -12.93
C ARG A 527 6.28 25.78 -11.91
N TYR A 528 6.06 24.46 -11.96
CA TYR A 528 4.95 23.82 -11.22
C TYR A 528 5.35 22.78 -10.18
N VAL A 529 6.54 22.17 -10.32
CA VAL A 529 7.01 21.07 -9.46
C VAL A 529 8.11 21.59 -8.53
N THR A 530 7.69 22.44 -7.59
CA THR A 530 8.57 23.17 -6.66
C THR A 530 8.21 22.87 -5.20
N SER A 531 8.96 23.42 -4.24
CA SER A 531 8.63 23.32 -2.81
C SER A 531 7.24 23.89 -2.48
N GLU A 532 6.81 24.96 -3.17
CA GLU A 532 5.45 25.53 -3.01
C GLU A 532 4.35 24.51 -3.31
N LEU A 533 4.59 23.56 -4.23
CA LEU A 533 3.65 22.50 -4.56
C LEU A 533 3.40 21.58 -3.36
N TRP A 534 4.47 21.26 -2.62
CA TRP A 534 4.37 20.47 -1.39
C TRP A 534 3.63 21.23 -0.29
N GLU A 535 3.96 22.50 -0.08
CA GLU A 535 3.28 23.36 0.92
C GLU A 535 1.78 23.49 0.64
N HIS A 536 1.41 23.72 -0.62
CA HIS A 536 0.02 23.81 -1.03
C HIS A 536 -0.72 22.49 -0.78
N PHE A 537 -0.14 21.35 -1.20
CA PHE A 537 -0.73 20.04 -0.93
C PHE A 537 -0.88 19.74 0.56
N HIS A 538 0.14 20.05 1.37
CA HIS A 538 0.09 19.87 2.82
C HIS A 538 -1.02 20.69 3.45
N THR A 539 -1.13 21.97 3.07
CA THR A 539 -2.20 22.87 3.51
C THR A 539 -3.59 22.29 3.20
N LEU A 540 -3.77 21.71 2.01
CA LEU A 540 -5.04 21.07 1.64
C LEU A 540 -5.33 19.78 2.43
N LEU A 541 -4.30 19.03 2.81
CA LEU A 541 -4.45 17.85 3.67
C LEU A 541 -4.84 18.25 5.11
N GLU A 542 -4.19 19.26 5.68
CA GLU A 542 -4.48 19.73 7.04
C GLU A 542 -5.87 20.35 7.17
N HIS A 543 -6.30 21.11 6.16
CA HIS A 543 -7.66 21.66 6.09
C HIS A 543 -8.71 20.65 5.65
N ASN A 544 -8.37 19.35 5.56
CA ASN A 544 -9.31 18.30 5.20
C ASN A 544 -9.97 18.52 3.82
N LYS A 545 -9.31 19.23 2.90
CA LYS A 545 -9.76 19.43 1.51
C LYS A 545 -9.38 18.26 0.60
N ILE A 546 -8.30 17.55 0.93
CA ILE A 546 -7.90 16.29 0.26
C ILE A 546 -8.07 15.15 1.24
N LYS A 547 -8.89 14.17 0.87
CA LYS A 547 -9.13 12.99 1.71
C LYS A 547 -9.11 11.65 0.96
N ASN A 548 -9.02 11.68 -0.38
CA ASN A 548 -8.93 10.47 -1.18
C ASN A 548 -7.53 9.87 -1.09
N VAL A 549 -7.41 8.66 -0.55
CA VAL A 549 -6.12 8.02 -0.29
C VAL A 549 -5.36 7.70 -1.57
N SER A 550 -6.04 7.22 -2.63
CA SER A 550 -5.38 6.99 -3.93
C SER A 550 -4.76 8.28 -4.47
N TYR A 551 -5.44 9.41 -4.29
CA TYR A 551 -4.92 10.71 -4.67
C TYR A 551 -3.72 11.14 -3.81
N VAL A 552 -3.78 10.91 -2.50
CA VAL A 552 -2.67 11.16 -1.57
C VAL A 552 -1.41 10.38 -1.98
N VAL A 553 -1.54 9.09 -2.25
CA VAL A 553 -0.42 8.23 -2.67
C VAL A 553 0.18 8.70 -3.98
N LYS A 554 -0.64 8.99 -4.99
CA LYS A 554 -0.21 9.49 -6.30
C LYS A 554 0.56 10.81 -6.18
N PHE A 555 0.09 11.71 -5.33
CA PHE A 555 0.71 13.01 -5.18
C PHE A 555 2.03 12.92 -4.42
N TYR A 556 2.09 12.16 -3.31
CA TYR A 556 3.36 11.89 -2.62
C TYR A 556 4.37 11.16 -3.51
N THR A 557 3.91 10.25 -4.37
CA THR A 557 4.76 9.62 -5.40
C THR A 557 5.33 10.65 -6.38
N THR A 558 4.58 11.72 -6.66
CA THR A 558 5.04 12.81 -7.54
C THR A 558 6.12 13.62 -6.88
N LEU A 559 5.88 14.04 -5.63
CA LEU A 559 6.85 14.79 -4.82
C LEU A 559 8.13 13.99 -4.60
N LEU A 560 8.01 12.70 -4.30
CA LEU A 560 9.15 11.80 -4.08
C LEU A 560 10.03 11.66 -5.33
N TRP A 561 9.41 11.46 -6.49
CA TRP A 561 10.13 11.29 -7.76
C TRP A 561 11.04 12.47 -8.09
N HIS A 562 10.62 13.68 -7.69
CA HIS A 562 11.31 14.94 -7.91
C HIS A 562 12.17 15.38 -6.73
N GLY A 563 12.31 14.55 -5.70
CA GLY A 563 13.13 14.85 -4.53
C GLY A 563 12.63 16.07 -3.74
N LEU A 564 11.32 16.29 -3.69
CA LEU A 564 10.69 17.31 -2.84
C LEU A 564 10.31 16.77 -1.45
N ILE A 565 10.30 15.45 -1.30
CA ILE A 565 10.08 14.74 -0.04
C ILE A 565 10.87 13.43 -0.08
N ILE A 566 11.46 13.03 1.06
CA ILE A 566 12.16 11.74 1.15
C ILE A 566 11.17 10.57 1.21
N PRO A 567 11.54 9.35 0.77
CA PRO A 567 10.64 8.21 0.71
C PRO A 567 9.92 7.93 2.03
N LEU A 568 10.65 8.03 3.14
CA LEU A 568 10.14 7.71 4.47
C LEU A 568 9.07 8.70 4.95
N ASP A 569 9.28 10.01 4.74
CA ASP A 569 8.33 11.03 5.14
C ASP A 569 7.05 10.96 4.30
N ALA A 570 7.19 10.70 2.99
CA ALA A 570 6.04 10.40 2.13
C ALA A 570 5.26 9.18 2.62
N LEU A 571 5.95 8.09 3.00
CA LEU A 571 5.30 6.89 3.53
C LEU A 571 4.54 7.17 4.81
N LYS A 572 5.13 7.93 5.74
CA LYS A 572 4.48 8.32 7.00
C LYS A 572 3.16 9.03 6.74
N GLN A 573 3.16 9.99 5.81
CA GLN A 573 1.95 10.73 5.48
C GLN A 573 0.94 9.85 4.74
N ILE A 574 1.38 9.02 3.80
CA ILE A 574 0.51 8.03 3.15
C ILE A 574 -0.18 7.18 4.22
N ILE A 575 0.57 6.55 5.14
CA ILE A 575 0.03 5.72 6.24
C ILE A 575 -1.00 6.49 7.07
N ARG A 576 -0.69 7.75 7.42
CA ARG A 576 -1.57 8.59 8.24
C ARG A 576 -2.93 8.80 7.58
N TYR A 577 -2.95 9.10 6.28
CA TYR A 577 -4.19 9.39 5.56
C TYR A 577 -4.87 8.14 5.00
N SER A 578 -4.14 7.05 4.87
CA SER A 578 -4.61 5.80 4.29
C SER A 578 -5.33 4.89 5.27
N ALA A 579 -5.63 5.32 6.49
CA ALA A 579 -6.39 4.53 7.46
C ALA A 579 -7.85 4.27 7.02
N TYR A 580 -8.32 4.92 5.94
CA TYR A 580 -9.74 5.02 5.60
C TYR A 580 -10.13 4.50 4.21
N ASP A 581 -9.17 4.11 3.35
CA ASP A 581 -9.47 3.64 1.98
C ASP A 581 -8.36 2.72 1.43
N LYS A 582 -8.75 1.72 0.63
CA LYS A 582 -7.87 0.67 0.09
C LYS A 582 -6.98 1.21 -1.04
N ILE A 583 -5.68 1.28 -0.77
CA ILE A 583 -4.68 1.61 -1.80
C ILE A 583 -4.61 0.51 -2.87
N LYS A 584 -4.69 0.92 -4.15
CA LYS A 584 -4.51 0.01 -5.29
C LYS A 584 -3.07 -0.52 -5.34
N THR A 585 -2.89 -1.72 -5.90
CA THR A 585 -1.55 -2.31 -6.00
C THR A 585 -0.66 -1.47 -6.93
N SER A 586 -1.22 -0.94 -8.01
CA SER A 586 -0.52 -0.01 -8.91
C SER A 586 -0.05 1.27 -8.23
N ASP A 587 -0.86 1.85 -7.34
CA ASP A 587 -0.46 3.06 -6.61
C ASP A 587 0.74 2.79 -5.70
N LEU A 588 0.78 1.64 -5.03
CA LEU A 588 1.94 1.21 -4.24
C LEU A 588 3.17 0.94 -5.12
N PHE A 589 2.98 0.33 -6.29
CA PHE A 589 4.05 0.08 -7.24
C PHE A 589 4.73 1.37 -7.70
N TYR A 590 3.97 2.40 -8.03
CA TYR A 590 4.56 3.67 -8.44
C TYR A 590 5.28 4.39 -7.31
N TYR A 591 4.80 4.25 -6.07
CA TYR A 591 5.54 4.71 -4.89
C TYR A 591 6.89 3.99 -4.73
N GLU A 592 6.91 2.65 -4.80
CA GLU A 592 8.15 1.86 -4.71
C GLU A 592 9.12 2.20 -5.85
N LEU A 593 8.60 2.41 -7.06
CA LEU A 593 9.39 2.83 -8.21
C LEU A 593 10.03 4.21 -7.98
N ALA A 594 9.29 5.16 -7.41
CA ALA A 594 9.82 6.48 -7.07
C ALA A 594 10.86 6.42 -5.94
N ALA A 595 10.65 5.57 -4.93
CA ALA A 595 11.61 5.32 -3.87
C ALA A 595 12.91 4.69 -4.40
N TYR A 596 12.80 3.70 -5.29
CA TYR A 596 13.93 3.10 -5.99
C TYR A 596 14.70 4.13 -6.81
N LYS A 597 14.00 5.00 -7.55
CA LYS A 597 14.64 6.10 -8.27
C LYS A 597 15.44 6.98 -7.31
N PHE A 598 14.82 7.47 -6.24
CA PHE A 598 15.46 8.37 -5.28
C PHE A 598 16.70 7.74 -4.61
N LEU A 599 16.54 6.54 -4.05
CA LEU A 599 17.58 5.89 -3.25
C LEU A 599 18.66 5.21 -4.12
N VAL A 600 18.28 4.54 -5.21
CA VAL A 600 19.19 3.66 -5.96
C VAL A 600 19.68 4.32 -7.23
N VAL A 601 18.80 4.95 -7.99
CA VAL A 601 19.17 5.60 -9.26
C VAL A 601 19.88 6.92 -8.94
N ASP A 602 19.22 7.82 -8.23
CA ASP A 602 19.78 9.12 -7.89
C ASP A 602 20.85 8.98 -6.80
N GLY A 603 20.68 8.06 -5.85
CA GLY A 603 21.66 7.88 -4.78
C GLY A 603 21.53 8.95 -3.70
N CYS A 604 20.30 9.44 -3.45
CA CYS A 604 19.99 10.39 -2.40
C CYS A 604 19.50 9.66 -1.15
N GLU A 605 19.97 10.03 0.04
CA GLU A 605 19.37 9.62 1.32
C GLU A 605 18.59 10.77 1.98
N CYS A 606 18.99 12.01 1.73
CA CYS A 606 18.31 13.22 2.17
C CYS A 606 18.00 14.18 1.02
N LEU A 607 17.27 15.26 1.29
CA LEU A 607 16.91 16.25 0.26
C LEU A 607 18.13 17.05 -0.20
N GLU A 608 19.12 17.25 0.67
CA GLU A 608 20.36 17.97 0.38
C GLU A 608 21.21 17.23 -0.67
N ASP A 609 21.13 15.91 -0.73
CA ASP A 609 21.81 15.10 -1.76
C ASP A 609 21.26 15.38 -3.16
N CYS A 610 19.96 15.69 -3.27
CA CYS A 610 19.30 15.97 -4.55
C CYS A 610 19.88 17.22 -5.23
N ALA A 611 20.34 18.20 -4.44
CA ALA A 611 20.97 19.42 -4.94
C ALA A 611 22.43 19.20 -5.39
N GLN A 612 23.06 18.09 -5.00
CA GLN A 612 24.43 17.76 -5.35
C GLN A 612 24.49 16.97 -6.66
N LYS A 613 25.62 17.08 -7.37
CA LYS A 613 25.92 16.21 -8.51
C LYS A 613 26.02 14.75 -8.07
N ARG A 614 25.60 13.81 -8.92
CA ARG A 614 25.49 12.38 -8.59
C ARG A 614 26.82 11.80 -8.10
N GLU A 615 27.94 12.27 -8.65
CA GLU A 615 29.29 11.82 -8.29
C GLU A 615 29.74 12.29 -6.89
N MET A 616 29.10 13.30 -6.31
CA MET A 616 29.43 13.86 -4.99
C MET A 616 28.62 13.25 -3.85
N ARG A 617 27.59 12.46 -4.17
CA ARG A 617 26.69 11.82 -3.19
C ARG A 617 27.43 10.68 -2.46
N LYS A 618 27.21 10.56 -1.14
CA LYS A 618 28.05 9.74 -0.24
C LYS A 618 27.48 8.35 0.11
N MET A 619 26.48 7.85 -0.62
CA MET A 619 25.88 6.55 -0.30
C MET A 619 26.86 5.39 -0.52
N SER A 620 27.04 4.56 0.49
CA SER A 620 27.92 3.39 0.40
C SER A 620 27.38 2.32 -0.55
N ALA A 621 28.27 1.58 -1.21
CA ALA A 621 27.90 0.52 -2.14
C ALA A 621 27.05 -0.57 -1.49
N GLN A 622 27.34 -0.93 -0.22
CA GLN A 622 26.55 -1.91 0.54
C GLN A 622 25.11 -1.46 0.74
N ARG A 623 24.92 -0.18 1.08
CA ARG A 623 23.60 0.40 1.35
C ARG A 623 22.77 0.54 0.09
N ARG A 624 23.41 0.94 -1.01
CA ARG A 624 22.79 0.96 -2.34
C ARG A 624 22.33 -0.43 -2.80
N ALA A 625 23.19 -1.45 -2.63
CA ALA A 625 22.86 -2.83 -2.99
C ALA A 625 21.67 -3.38 -2.17
N TYR A 626 21.59 -3.03 -0.88
CA TYR A 626 20.45 -3.38 -0.03
C TYR A 626 19.13 -2.76 -0.56
N PHE A 627 19.11 -1.46 -0.84
CA PHE A 627 17.92 -0.80 -1.36
C PHE A 627 17.51 -1.35 -2.73
N GLU A 628 18.49 -1.62 -3.58
CA GLU A 628 18.26 -2.20 -4.91
C GLU A 628 17.52 -3.53 -4.81
N ASP A 629 18.04 -4.48 -4.01
CA ASP A 629 17.44 -5.80 -3.84
C ASP A 629 16.05 -5.71 -3.20
N PHE A 630 15.90 -4.88 -2.16
CA PHE A 630 14.63 -4.70 -1.44
C PHE A 630 13.50 -4.21 -2.36
N HIS A 631 13.71 -3.06 -3.02
CA HIS A 631 12.68 -2.46 -3.86
C HIS A 631 12.41 -3.29 -5.11
N ARG A 632 13.44 -3.90 -5.72
CA ARG A 632 13.27 -4.78 -6.88
C ARG A 632 12.37 -5.96 -6.56
N LYS A 633 12.60 -6.66 -5.45
CA LYS A 633 11.75 -7.78 -5.01
C LYS A 633 10.31 -7.36 -4.75
N ASN A 634 10.10 -6.21 -4.10
CA ASN A 634 8.77 -5.69 -3.84
C ASN A 634 8.01 -5.33 -5.12
N MET A 635 8.67 -4.63 -6.04
CA MET A 635 8.08 -4.24 -7.33
C MET A 635 7.71 -5.45 -8.19
N ILE A 636 8.57 -6.48 -8.27
CA ILE A 636 8.27 -7.74 -8.99
C ILE A 636 6.97 -8.36 -8.46
N ARG A 637 6.84 -8.44 -7.13
CA ARG A 637 5.66 -9.01 -6.49
C ARG A 637 4.39 -8.18 -6.73
N GLN A 638 4.53 -6.85 -6.74
CA GLN A 638 3.42 -5.97 -7.08
C GLN A 638 3.02 -6.10 -8.54
N LEU A 639 3.97 -6.24 -9.49
CA LEU A 639 3.68 -6.48 -10.90
C LEU A 639 2.85 -7.76 -11.12
N PHE A 640 3.16 -8.86 -10.42
CA PHE A 640 2.33 -10.07 -10.46
C PHE A 640 0.90 -9.83 -9.98
N LYS A 641 0.74 -9.06 -8.91
CA LYS A 641 -0.59 -8.71 -8.37
C LYS A 641 -1.36 -7.77 -9.30
N ILE A 642 -0.69 -6.82 -9.95
CA ILE A 642 -1.29 -5.92 -10.94
C ILE A 642 -1.74 -6.73 -12.16
N TYR A 643 -0.88 -7.61 -12.69
CA TYR A 643 -1.21 -8.52 -13.79
C TYR A 643 -2.48 -9.33 -13.52
N LYS A 644 -2.62 -9.85 -12.29
CA LYS A 644 -3.76 -10.70 -11.90
C LYS A 644 -5.06 -9.94 -11.66
N ASN A 645 -4.99 -8.73 -11.07
CA ASN A 645 -6.16 -8.08 -10.47
C ASN A 645 -6.51 -6.72 -11.08
N GLU A 646 -5.67 -6.15 -11.93
CA GLU A 646 -5.87 -4.82 -12.51
C GLU A 646 -5.90 -4.88 -14.06
N PRO A 647 -6.45 -3.85 -14.73
CA PRO A 647 -6.54 -3.84 -16.18
C PRO A 647 -5.20 -4.04 -16.90
N ARG A 648 -5.25 -4.73 -18.06
CA ARG A 648 -4.08 -5.03 -18.91
C ARG A 648 -3.14 -3.84 -19.11
N PHE A 649 -3.67 -2.69 -19.51
CA PHE A 649 -2.85 -1.50 -19.77
C PHE A 649 -2.21 -0.91 -18.51
N THR A 650 -2.82 -1.06 -17.34
CA THR A 650 -2.19 -0.69 -16.06
C THR A 650 -0.97 -1.56 -15.78
N PHE A 651 -1.08 -2.87 -16.01
CA PHE A 651 0.06 -3.79 -15.90
C PHE A 651 1.17 -3.45 -16.89
N LEU A 652 0.84 -3.27 -18.17
CA LEU A 652 1.83 -2.99 -19.21
C LEU A 652 2.63 -1.71 -18.90
N ARG A 653 1.97 -0.61 -18.49
CA ARG A 653 2.67 0.62 -18.10
C ARG A 653 3.59 0.42 -16.90
N ALA A 654 3.11 -0.30 -15.88
CA ALA A 654 3.93 -0.61 -14.70
C ALA A 654 5.16 -1.45 -15.09
N LYS A 655 4.96 -2.46 -15.94
CA LYS A 655 6.02 -3.32 -16.48
C LYS A 655 7.07 -2.50 -17.22
N TYR A 656 6.69 -1.66 -18.18
CA TYR A 656 7.66 -0.87 -18.95
C TYR A 656 8.47 0.10 -18.08
N ARG A 657 7.83 0.75 -17.12
CA ARG A 657 8.52 1.63 -16.16
C ARG A 657 9.50 0.88 -15.26
N PHE A 658 9.15 -0.32 -14.82
CA PHE A 658 10.05 -1.21 -14.08
C PHE A 658 11.26 -1.60 -14.95
N GLU A 659 11.02 -2.07 -16.18
CA GLU A 659 12.06 -2.55 -17.08
C GLU A 659 13.05 -1.44 -17.45
N GLN A 660 12.55 -0.23 -17.70
CA GLN A 660 13.41 0.92 -18.01
C GLN A 660 14.26 1.35 -16.80
N LEU A 661 13.64 1.49 -15.62
CA LEU A 661 14.34 2.03 -14.46
C LEU A 661 15.38 1.06 -13.88
N ILE A 662 15.13 -0.25 -13.97
CA ILE A 662 16.01 -1.29 -13.43
C ILE A 662 16.98 -1.84 -14.50
N GLY A 663 16.64 -1.68 -15.79
CA GLY A 663 17.44 -2.22 -16.89
C GLY A 663 17.35 -3.74 -17.04
N THR A 664 16.42 -4.41 -16.34
CA THR A 664 16.20 -5.86 -16.46
C THR A 664 14.79 -6.18 -16.93
N PRO A 665 14.61 -7.06 -17.94
CA PRO A 665 13.28 -7.50 -18.37
C PRO A 665 12.50 -8.18 -17.25
N PHE A 666 11.22 -7.86 -17.13
CA PHE A 666 10.32 -8.56 -16.24
C PHE A 666 9.92 -9.89 -16.87
N ARG A 667 10.20 -11.00 -16.17
CA ARG A 667 9.79 -12.35 -16.59
C ARG A 667 8.74 -12.88 -15.63
N MET A 668 7.64 -13.37 -16.18
CA MET A 668 6.71 -14.18 -15.40
C MET A 668 7.24 -15.60 -15.35
N ASP A 669 7.54 -16.10 -14.15
CA ASP A 669 7.91 -17.50 -13.96
C ASP A 669 6.69 -18.38 -14.20
N HIS A 670 6.61 -19.01 -15.37
CA HIS A 670 5.59 -20.00 -15.66
C HIS A 670 6.06 -21.37 -15.14
N PHE A 671 5.36 -21.91 -14.13
CA PHE A 671 5.62 -23.26 -13.62
C PHE A 671 5.61 -24.34 -14.72
N SER A 672 4.85 -24.13 -15.79
CA SER A 672 4.80 -25.01 -16.97
C SER A 672 6.13 -25.10 -17.72
N GLU A 673 6.95 -24.05 -17.74
CA GLU A 673 8.26 -24.05 -18.43
C GLU A 673 9.30 -24.92 -17.72
N LYS A 674 9.13 -25.14 -16.42
CA LYS A 674 9.95 -26.09 -15.63
C LYS A 674 9.48 -27.53 -15.77
N LEU A 675 8.22 -27.76 -16.16
CA LEU A 675 7.65 -29.09 -16.36
C LEU A 675 7.92 -29.67 -17.75
N THR A 676 8.14 -28.83 -18.77
CA THR A 676 8.52 -29.28 -20.13
C THR A 676 10.02 -29.52 -20.32
N LYS A 677 10.84 -29.21 -19.30
CA LYS A 677 12.28 -29.52 -19.25
C LYS A 677 12.62 -30.68 -18.31
N ALA A 678 11.61 -31.35 -17.75
CA ALA A 678 11.71 -32.63 -17.07
C ALA A 678 11.14 -33.71 -18.00
#